data_AF-A0A0L0CGS7-F1
#
_entry.id   AF-A0A0L0CGS7-F1
#
_cell.length_a   1.000
_cell.length_b   1.000
_cell.length_c   1.000
_cell.angle_alpha   90.00
_cell.angle_beta   90.00
_cell.angle_gamma   90.00
#
_symmetry.space_group_name_H-M   'P 1'
#
loop_
_entity.id
_entity.type
_entity.pdbx_description
1 polymer ?
#
loop_
_entity_poly.entity_id
_entity_poly.type
_entity_poly.pdbx_seq_one_letter_code
_entity_poly.pdbx_strand_id
1 'polypeptide(L)'
;MLNLSLNKWKKLLLLIILIALIVIILGQLWQDHDEKKSHVKGGADGVPLIIWWTPLMSGYTETRMCDKYICKFTALRDEVDKAKAFLYYGSDIKIDDFPLPRKSHQLWGLMHEESPRNVAFMPYNDWLQHFNLTSTFSRHSDLPMTTYYLPHSDNLTTPAFTVPIGEKSRHKNQALVLFMQSDCDTMSGRDDYVKELMNYISVDSFGACLNNKELPESLQKIQQDYLNHLYAPELLKFMARYKFIIAYENGVCQDYITEKFWRPLIAGSIPIYFGSPSIKDWSPNEKSFIDISNFSSPKALATYLKELDANDRAYNSYLNHKYNMLQPITNKLLLNELGRRKSAMYTDNQFQSFECAVCSYLHEHDDTTQKHFANEQHYQCPHEPVYPPMSNKASNYDDWHSVMSIGKCKAALLDRLFKRNKNYTKDEFMDLLTKEVTLGKSAQNYASFSVKDILYETSDEAGTLITRFAKHVAQERQKICEQVPSDVKYSDYFPVSDMRYFEKELRNTPKEQLAAVIIYAFTYRSNADPNKFAIILNLLDSHALHNVDDMSADTILRTLYSFLFLIPNWMTRLDFYGRAMQRLYEEFEKDTNKSKEQFVQLCFYMGLSKKQTKYNVNKLLKSLMESHLSDYMKEMSTVDMALVSNAAYKTSNVIKSDEFNQRLLKEVLDISNTSNGNDALLVSFIKSMRLQRLHSPIVCEYIANICQDTQKLQQLQARGQVHLFAYLAENLWDSKECTQPLIEAITEQITLSRRRTAGHSATIRGKDIATFLWSCAQLNCSLSSIQFRTIENSLLDKLNTKEFNYFTDQLVECCLCLWTLGYKTKELLQAAVQLKSESTIKRQQPKVESRFTVLLSAAQIEEPDWCATVIKGFEAFNLKAKVHSYLFNNQDIPYQEIISQLLKEEFVASANISCPINGINIPGIHVKLAAPSHNQVFLEFMTPTQTLHFSKEPVAILRLKLRLLESLGHKVKLLSLSSALDSESLKNALIECSESDADIREPSKSSIKA
;
A
#
# COMPACT_ATOMS: atom_id res chain seq x y z
N MET A 1 29.99 -89.55 -58.70
CA MET A 1 29.48 -88.15 -58.65
C MET A 1 27.94 -88.14 -58.68
N LEU A 2 27.26 -88.46 -57.57
CA LEU A 2 25.80 -88.30 -57.47
C LEU A 2 25.29 -88.00 -56.03
N ASN A 3 26.11 -88.16 -54.98
CA ASN A 3 25.70 -87.92 -53.59
C ASN A 3 26.04 -86.53 -53.00
N LEU A 4 26.77 -85.66 -53.71
CA LEU A 4 27.07 -84.29 -53.27
C LEU A 4 26.07 -83.23 -53.78
N SER A 5 25.18 -83.61 -54.70
CA SER A 5 24.13 -82.74 -55.26
C SER A 5 22.84 -82.75 -54.40
N LEU A 6 22.42 -83.91 -53.90
CA LEU A 6 21.15 -84.03 -53.15
C LEU A 6 21.13 -83.26 -51.82
N ASN A 7 22.28 -83.11 -51.14
CA ASN A 7 22.32 -82.46 -49.82
C ASN A 7 22.21 -80.92 -49.90
N LYS A 8 22.61 -80.31 -51.03
CA LYS A 8 22.40 -78.87 -51.28
C LYS A 8 20.94 -78.60 -51.67
N TRP A 9 20.34 -79.47 -52.48
CA TRP A 9 18.93 -79.35 -52.84
C TRP A 9 17.99 -79.59 -51.65
N LYS A 10 18.28 -80.55 -50.76
CA LYS A 10 17.49 -80.73 -49.52
C LYS A 10 17.57 -79.53 -48.58
N LYS A 11 18.76 -78.92 -48.43
CA LYS A 11 18.93 -77.70 -47.62
C LYS A 11 18.25 -76.49 -48.25
N LEU A 12 18.30 -76.37 -49.58
CA LEU A 12 17.59 -75.31 -50.30
C LEU A 12 16.07 -75.50 -50.22
N LEU A 13 15.57 -76.73 -50.34
CA LEU A 13 14.15 -77.04 -50.21
C LEU A 13 13.65 -76.79 -48.77
N LEU A 14 14.43 -77.18 -47.75
CA LEU A 14 14.13 -76.87 -46.34
C LEU A 14 14.14 -75.37 -46.07
N LEU A 15 15.06 -74.62 -46.67
CA LEU A 15 15.10 -73.16 -46.56
C LEU A 15 13.88 -72.52 -47.23
N ILE A 16 13.48 -73.00 -48.41
CA ILE A 16 12.29 -72.53 -49.13
C ILE A 16 11.01 -72.85 -48.34
N ILE A 17 10.92 -74.04 -47.75
CA ILE A 17 9.78 -74.43 -46.90
C ILE A 17 9.75 -73.59 -45.61
N LEU A 18 10.89 -73.30 -45.00
CA LEU A 18 10.98 -72.45 -43.81
C LEU A 18 10.57 -71.01 -44.13
N ILE A 19 11.02 -70.47 -45.27
CA ILE A 19 10.62 -69.14 -45.75
C ILE A 19 9.13 -69.11 -46.07
N ALA A 20 8.59 -70.16 -46.71
CA ALA A 20 7.15 -70.25 -46.99
C ALA A 20 6.31 -70.32 -45.70
N LEU A 21 6.76 -71.08 -44.68
CA LEU A 21 6.13 -71.11 -43.36
C LEU A 21 6.20 -69.76 -42.64
N ILE A 22 7.34 -69.06 -42.72
CA ILE A 22 7.47 -67.69 -42.17
C ILE A 22 6.55 -66.72 -42.91
N VAL A 23 6.41 -66.82 -44.24
CA VAL A 23 5.51 -65.99 -45.03
C VAL A 23 4.04 -66.31 -44.73
N ILE A 24 3.68 -67.57 -44.46
CA ILE A 24 2.33 -67.96 -44.05
C ILE A 24 2.03 -67.51 -42.62
N ILE A 25 2.98 -67.63 -41.68
CA ILE A 25 2.82 -67.13 -40.30
C ILE A 25 2.77 -65.61 -40.28
N LEU A 26 3.61 -64.93 -41.06
CA LEU A 26 3.54 -63.49 -41.24
C LEU A 26 2.23 -63.10 -41.94
N GLY A 27 1.76 -63.87 -42.92
CA GLY A 27 0.48 -63.65 -43.60
C GLY A 27 -0.74 -63.86 -42.71
N GLN A 28 -0.71 -64.85 -41.81
CA GLN A 28 -1.73 -65.07 -40.80
C GLN A 28 -1.69 -64.01 -39.70
N LEU A 29 -0.50 -63.60 -39.26
CA LEU A 29 -0.34 -62.45 -38.36
C LEU A 29 -0.75 -61.14 -39.04
N TRP A 30 -0.56 -61.02 -40.36
CA TRP A 30 -1.02 -59.87 -41.15
C TRP A 30 -2.53 -59.90 -41.34
N GLN A 31 -3.16 -61.07 -41.56
CA GLN A 31 -4.61 -61.24 -41.58
C GLN A 31 -5.25 -60.99 -40.20
N ASP A 32 -4.65 -61.43 -39.10
CA ASP A 32 -5.09 -61.10 -37.73
C ASP A 32 -4.88 -59.61 -37.40
N HIS A 33 -3.90 -58.95 -38.05
CA HIS A 33 -3.65 -57.52 -37.95
C HIS A 33 -4.54 -56.68 -38.91
N ASP A 34 -5.02 -57.26 -40.02
CA ASP A 34 -5.94 -56.64 -41.00
C ASP A 34 -7.42 -56.84 -40.61
N GLU A 35 -7.80 -57.98 -40.03
CA GLU A 35 -9.14 -58.16 -39.42
C GLU A 35 -9.31 -57.27 -38.16
N LYS A 36 -8.21 -56.84 -37.52
CA LYS A 36 -8.23 -55.77 -36.50
C LYS A 36 -8.12 -54.34 -37.04
N LYS A 37 -7.91 -54.15 -38.35
CA LYS A 37 -7.90 -52.83 -39.03
C LYS A 37 -9.17 -52.54 -39.84
N SER A 38 -10.10 -53.47 -39.99
CA SER A 38 -11.37 -53.26 -40.71
C SER A 38 -12.55 -52.97 -39.77
N HIS A 39 -12.38 -51.96 -38.91
CA HIS A 39 -13.49 -51.13 -38.47
C HIS A 39 -13.10 -49.65 -38.63
N VAL A 40 -12.93 -49.24 -39.89
CA VAL A 40 -13.02 -47.83 -40.26
C VAL A 40 -14.47 -47.41 -40.03
N LYS A 41 -14.76 -46.76 -38.89
CA LYS A 41 -15.98 -45.97 -38.73
C LYS A 41 -15.84 -44.71 -39.58
N GLY A 42 -15.98 -44.87 -40.89
CA GLY A 42 -16.12 -43.79 -41.86
C GLY A 42 -17.56 -43.80 -42.36
N GLY A 43 -18.48 -43.27 -41.56
CA GLY A 43 -19.75 -42.80 -42.12
C GLY A 43 -19.43 -41.68 -43.12
N ALA A 44 -20.11 -41.69 -44.26
CA ALA A 44 -19.92 -40.76 -45.37
C ALA A 44 -20.41 -39.32 -45.06
N ASP A 45 -20.07 -38.78 -43.89
CA ASP A 45 -20.29 -37.40 -43.47
C ASP A 45 -18.95 -36.75 -43.05
N GLY A 46 -18.37 -35.97 -43.97
CA GLY A 46 -17.43 -34.85 -43.74
C GLY A 46 -16.08 -35.09 -43.02
N VAL A 47 -14.96 -35.07 -43.76
CA VAL A 47 -13.59 -34.93 -43.20
C VAL A 47 -13.50 -33.64 -42.36
N PRO A 48 -13.03 -33.68 -41.09
CA PRO A 48 -12.94 -32.49 -40.25
C PRO A 48 -12.07 -31.38 -40.84
N LEU A 49 -12.61 -30.15 -40.88
CA LEU A 49 -11.91 -28.93 -41.31
C LEU A 49 -11.30 -28.22 -40.10
N ILE A 50 -10.00 -27.93 -40.15
CA ILE A 50 -9.24 -27.23 -39.11
C ILE A 50 -8.63 -25.97 -39.73
N ILE A 51 -8.84 -24.81 -39.10
CA ILE A 51 -8.40 -23.51 -39.64
C ILE A 51 -7.28 -22.93 -38.79
N TRP A 52 -6.12 -22.62 -39.38
CA TRP A 52 -5.16 -21.71 -38.77
C TRP A 52 -5.69 -20.29 -38.85
N TRP A 53 -6.03 -19.72 -37.70
CA TRP A 53 -6.62 -18.40 -37.63
C TRP A 53 -5.55 -17.30 -37.75
N THR A 54 -4.35 -17.51 -37.21
CA THR A 54 -3.29 -16.49 -37.21
C THR A 54 -2.62 -16.31 -38.58
N PRO A 55 -2.21 -15.08 -38.96
CA PRO A 55 -1.71 -14.75 -40.31
C PRO A 55 -0.48 -15.52 -40.79
N LEU A 56 0.35 -16.07 -39.89
CA LEU A 56 1.59 -16.79 -40.22
C LEU A 56 1.41 -17.86 -41.31
N MET A 57 0.24 -18.50 -41.35
CA MET A 57 -0.06 -19.61 -42.26
C MET A 57 -0.83 -19.19 -43.52
N SER A 58 -0.88 -17.89 -43.86
CA SER A 58 -1.70 -17.39 -44.97
C SER A 58 -1.44 -18.12 -46.30
N GLY A 59 -2.52 -18.50 -47.00
CA GLY A 59 -2.45 -19.23 -48.28
C GLY A 59 -2.22 -20.74 -48.17
N TYR A 60 -2.13 -21.31 -46.97
CA TYR A 60 -1.95 -22.74 -46.74
C TYR A 60 -3.28 -23.52 -46.83
N THR A 61 -3.30 -24.64 -47.54
CA THR A 61 -4.38 -25.64 -47.51
C THR A 61 -3.82 -27.02 -47.81
N GLU A 62 -4.03 -27.98 -46.92
CA GLU A 62 -3.52 -29.34 -47.04
C GLU A 62 -4.51 -30.35 -46.46
N THR A 63 -4.61 -31.55 -47.04
CA THR A 63 -5.28 -32.69 -46.41
C THR A 63 -4.21 -33.68 -46.00
N ARG A 64 -4.13 -33.97 -44.69
CA ARG A 64 -3.09 -34.83 -44.14
C ARG A 64 -3.68 -36.03 -43.41
N MET A 65 -3.01 -37.16 -43.57
CA MET A 65 -3.22 -38.35 -42.77
C MET A 65 -2.34 -38.29 -41.52
N CYS A 66 -2.97 -38.23 -40.35
CA CYS A 66 -2.35 -38.21 -39.04
C CYS A 66 -2.61 -39.57 -38.39
N ASP A 67 -1.59 -40.43 -38.37
CA ASP A 67 -1.71 -41.87 -38.08
C ASP A 67 -2.76 -42.59 -38.93
N LYS A 68 -3.95 -42.81 -38.36
CA LYS A 68 -5.09 -43.50 -38.99
C LYS A 68 -6.25 -42.56 -39.33
N TYR A 69 -6.12 -41.27 -39.02
CA TYR A 69 -7.17 -40.27 -39.21
C TYR A 69 -6.81 -39.29 -40.32
N ILE A 70 -7.82 -38.75 -41.00
CA ILE A 70 -7.65 -37.77 -42.09
C ILE A 70 -8.35 -36.47 -41.69
N CYS A 71 -7.65 -35.35 -41.81
CA CYS A 71 -8.21 -34.00 -41.61
C CYS A 71 -7.75 -33.04 -42.71
N LYS A 72 -8.55 -31.99 -42.94
CA LYS A 72 -8.21 -30.88 -43.85
C LYS A 72 -7.80 -29.67 -43.03
N PHE A 73 -6.61 -29.15 -43.29
CA PHE A 73 -6.05 -27.94 -42.67
C PHE A 73 -6.06 -26.80 -43.68
N THR A 74 -6.41 -25.59 -43.25
CA THR A 74 -6.38 -24.41 -44.13
C THR A 74 -6.15 -23.14 -43.33
N ALA A 75 -5.65 -22.08 -43.96
CA ALA A 75 -5.68 -20.73 -43.42
C ALA A 75 -6.77 -19.85 -44.07
N LEU A 76 -7.54 -20.42 -45.01
CA LEU A 76 -8.66 -19.73 -45.63
C LEU A 76 -9.84 -19.66 -44.65
N ARG A 77 -10.39 -18.45 -44.50
CA ARG A 77 -11.50 -18.18 -43.56
C ARG A 77 -12.87 -18.22 -44.26
N ASP A 78 -12.96 -18.71 -45.50
CA ASP A 78 -14.22 -18.71 -46.26
C ASP A 78 -15.25 -19.72 -45.73
N GLU A 79 -14.80 -20.73 -44.97
CA GLU A 79 -15.63 -21.82 -44.44
C GLU A 79 -15.63 -21.88 -42.90
N VAL A 80 -15.54 -20.73 -42.19
CA VAL A 80 -15.53 -20.65 -40.72
C VAL A 80 -16.64 -21.49 -40.09
N ASP A 81 -17.84 -21.46 -40.68
CA ASP A 81 -19.02 -22.15 -40.16
C ASP A 81 -18.93 -23.68 -40.20
N LYS A 82 -18.08 -24.24 -41.08
CA LYS A 82 -17.85 -25.68 -41.25
C LYS A 82 -16.64 -26.18 -40.46
N ALA A 83 -15.81 -25.26 -39.95
CA ALA A 83 -14.61 -25.61 -39.20
C ALA A 83 -14.97 -26.31 -37.88
N LYS A 84 -14.24 -27.39 -37.57
CA LYS A 84 -14.31 -28.12 -36.30
C LYS A 84 -13.29 -27.60 -35.28
N ALA A 85 -12.19 -26.99 -35.73
CA ALA A 85 -11.23 -26.34 -34.84
C ALA A 85 -10.55 -25.12 -35.47
N PHE A 86 -10.07 -24.20 -34.61
CA PHE A 86 -9.24 -23.06 -34.95
C PHE A 86 -7.90 -23.13 -34.21
N LEU A 87 -6.79 -22.96 -34.94
CA LEU A 87 -5.44 -22.99 -34.38
C LEU A 87 -4.83 -21.59 -34.36
N TYR A 88 -4.11 -21.28 -33.28
CA TYR A 88 -3.50 -19.98 -33.05
C TYR A 88 -2.01 -20.16 -32.77
N TYR A 89 -1.18 -19.46 -33.55
CA TYR A 89 0.23 -19.28 -33.23
C TYR A 89 0.41 -18.04 -32.35
N GLY A 90 0.93 -18.26 -31.15
CA GLY A 90 0.85 -17.28 -30.07
C GLY A 90 1.48 -15.92 -30.35
N SER A 91 2.62 -15.89 -31.03
CA SER A 91 3.33 -14.64 -31.35
C SER A 91 2.63 -13.80 -32.44
N ASP A 92 1.70 -14.38 -33.21
CA ASP A 92 1.00 -13.73 -34.32
C ASP A 92 -0.47 -13.40 -34.01
N ILE A 93 -0.86 -13.49 -32.73
CA ILE A 93 -2.24 -13.20 -32.31
C ILE A 93 -2.52 -11.69 -32.39
N LYS A 94 -3.59 -11.34 -33.10
CA LYS A 94 -4.16 -10.00 -33.11
C LYS A 94 -5.33 -9.94 -32.12
N ILE A 95 -5.27 -8.97 -31.21
CA ILE A 95 -6.22 -8.81 -30.09
C ILE A 95 -7.66 -8.52 -30.54
N ASP A 96 -7.88 -8.19 -31.80
CA ASP A 96 -9.17 -7.78 -32.38
C ASP A 96 -9.67 -8.78 -33.44
N ASP A 97 -9.00 -9.91 -33.62
CA ASP A 97 -9.26 -10.84 -34.73
C ASP A 97 -9.48 -12.27 -34.22
N PHE A 98 -10.73 -12.59 -33.92
CA PHE A 98 -11.16 -13.92 -33.43
C PHE A 98 -12.42 -14.40 -34.18
N PRO A 99 -12.61 -15.72 -34.38
CA PRO A 99 -13.77 -16.30 -35.04
C PRO A 99 -14.99 -16.28 -34.12
N LEU A 100 -15.54 -15.09 -33.85
CA LEU A 100 -16.76 -14.91 -33.06
C LEU A 100 -17.96 -14.64 -33.98
N PRO A 101 -19.18 -15.11 -33.62
CA PRO A 101 -19.50 -15.97 -32.48
C PRO A 101 -18.96 -17.40 -32.65
N ARG A 102 -18.30 -17.91 -31.62
CA ARG A 102 -17.81 -19.30 -31.53
C ARG A 102 -18.98 -20.25 -31.30
N LYS A 103 -19.09 -21.28 -32.14
CA LYS A 103 -20.08 -22.36 -32.00
C LYS A 103 -19.59 -23.42 -31.01
N SER A 104 -20.52 -24.11 -30.35
CA SER A 104 -20.20 -25.10 -29.30
C SER A 104 -19.32 -26.25 -29.77
N HIS A 105 -19.39 -26.66 -31.04
CA HIS A 105 -18.56 -27.71 -31.62
C HIS A 105 -17.15 -27.24 -32.00
N GLN A 106 -16.89 -25.93 -32.11
CA GLN A 106 -15.61 -25.40 -32.56
C GLN A 106 -14.57 -25.39 -31.43
N LEU A 107 -13.51 -26.18 -31.58
CA LEU A 107 -12.37 -26.22 -30.66
C LEU A 107 -11.36 -25.11 -30.98
N TRP A 108 -10.64 -24.62 -29.97
CA TRP A 108 -9.51 -23.70 -30.16
C TRP A 108 -8.21 -24.39 -29.71
N GLY A 109 -7.15 -24.34 -30.52
CA GLY A 109 -5.83 -24.87 -30.22
C GLY A 109 -4.78 -23.76 -30.16
N LEU A 110 -3.93 -23.74 -29.14
CA LEU A 110 -2.86 -22.75 -28.96
C LEU A 110 -1.48 -23.38 -29.12
N MET A 111 -0.66 -22.85 -30.02
CA MET A 111 0.76 -23.19 -30.12
C MET A 111 1.62 -21.96 -29.78
N HIS A 112 2.50 -22.08 -28.78
CA HIS A 112 3.39 -20.98 -28.38
C HIS A 112 4.63 -21.47 -27.61
N GLU A 113 5.77 -21.39 -28.26
CA GLU A 113 7.10 -21.82 -27.81
C GLU A 113 7.90 -20.72 -27.08
N GLU A 114 7.46 -19.47 -27.21
CA GLU A 114 8.15 -18.29 -26.68
C GLU A 114 7.71 -17.93 -25.26
N SER A 115 8.45 -17.05 -24.60
CA SER A 115 8.13 -16.56 -23.24
C SER A 115 7.13 -15.40 -23.22
N PRO A 116 6.56 -15.01 -22.06
CA PRO A 116 5.64 -13.88 -21.92
C PRO A 116 6.24 -12.53 -22.31
N ARG A 117 7.57 -12.44 -22.45
CA ARG A 117 8.23 -11.28 -23.05
C ARG A 117 7.59 -10.91 -24.39
N ASN A 118 7.27 -11.92 -25.20
CA ASN A 118 6.72 -11.70 -26.54
C ASN A 118 5.23 -11.35 -26.46
N VAL A 119 4.48 -12.06 -25.62
CA VAL A 119 3.03 -11.84 -25.45
C VAL A 119 2.66 -11.89 -23.98
N ALA A 120 2.61 -10.70 -23.37
CA ALA A 120 2.49 -10.54 -21.93
C ALA A 120 1.20 -11.11 -21.32
N PHE A 121 0.13 -11.31 -22.10
CA PHE A 121 -1.14 -11.85 -21.61
C PHE A 121 -1.22 -13.40 -21.68
N MET A 122 -0.24 -14.06 -22.29
CA MET A 122 -0.22 -15.52 -22.47
C MET A 122 -0.26 -16.36 -21.19
N PRO A 123 0.47 -16.02 -20.11
CA PRO A 123 0.54 -16.90 -18.94
C PRO A 123 -0.72 -16.86 -18.06
N TYR A 124 -1.69 -16.00 -18.38
CA TYR A 124 -2.88 -15.84 -17.56
C TYR A 124 -3.96 -16.86 -17.93
N ASN A 125 -4.55 -17.50 -16.91
CA ASN A 125 -5.64 -18.46 -17.11
C ASN A 125 -6.85 -17.86 -17.84
N ASP A 126 -7.14 -16.57 -17.60
CA ASP A 126 -8.21 -15.82 -18.28
C ASP A 126 -8.09 -15.93 -19.81
N TRP A 127 -6.86 -16.08 -20.31
CA TRP A 127 -6.58 -16.36 -21.72
C TRP A 127 -6.56 -17.86 -22.03
N LEU A 128 -5.79 -18.65 -21.27
CA LEU A 128 -5.53 -20.07 -21.57
C LEU A 128 -6.81 -20.93 -21.54
N GLN A 129 -7.76 -20.63 -20.66
CA GLN A 129 -8.99 -21.42 -20.48
C GLN A 129 -9.91 -21.47 -21.70
N HIS A 130 -9.64 -20.68 -22.74
CA HIS A 130 -10.41 -20.70 -23.97
C HIS A 130 -9.90 -21.74 -24.97
N PHE A 131 -8.73 -22.33 -24.73
CA PHE A 131 -8.11 -23.31 -25.60
C PHE A 131 -8.37 -24.72 -25.09
N ASN A 132 -8.66 -25.64 -26.01
CA ASN A 132 -8.91 -27.04 -25.73
C ASN A 132 -7.65 -27.89 -25.84
N LEU A 133 -6.73 -27.46 -26.70
CA LEU A 133 -5.46 -28.15 -26.98
C LEU A 133 -4.33 -27.12 -26.99
N THR A 134 -3.18 -27.51 -26.45
CA THR A 134 -2.02 -26.64 -26.30
C THR A 134 -0.74 -27.35 -26.71
N SER A 135 0.16 -26.58 -27.31
CA SER A 135 1.54 -26.98 -27.53
C SER A 135 2.44 -25.81 -27.17
N THR A 136 3.01 -25.85 -25.96
CA THR A 136 3.86 -24.80 -25.42
C THR A 136 5.14 -25.41 -24.84
N PHE A 137 6.06 -24.59 -24.35
CA PHE A 137 7.26 -25.07 -23.64
C PHE A 137 6.94 -25.89 -22.38
N SER A 138 5.73 -25.83 -21.82
CA SER A 138 5.37 -26.59 -20.61
C SER A 138 5.28 -28.09 -20.87
N ARG A 139 5.83 -28.90 -19.95
CA ARG A 139 5.69 -30.37 -19.95
C ARG A 139 4.24 -30.85 -19.78
N HIS A 140 3.36 -29.96 -19.34
CA HIS A 140 1.94 -30.24 -19.12
C HIS A 140 1.07 -29.92 -20.35
N SER A 141 1.64 -29.37 -21.42
CA SER A 141 0.93 -29.18 -22.68
C SER A 141 0.41 -30.51 -23.23
N ASP A 142 -0.69 -30.49 -24.01
CA ASP A 142 -1.17 -31.68 -24.71
C ASP A 142 -0.10 -32.23 -25.69
N LEU A 143 0.68 -31.31 -26.28
CA LEU A 143 1.90 -31.60 -27.03
C LEU A 143 3.08 -30.75 -26.50
N PRO A 144 3.86 -31.23 -25.52
CA PRO A 144 4.95 -30.46 -24.92
C PRO A 144 6.09 -30.12 -25.87
N MET A 145 6.61 -28.89 -25.76
CA MET A 145 7.80 -28.40 -26.47
C MET A 145 9.01 -28.19 -25.54
N THR A 146 9.00 -28.75 -24.33
CA THR A 146 10.02 -28.53 -23.29
C THR A 146 11.45 -28.82 -23.73
N THR A 147 11.66 -29.90 -24.48
CA THR A 147 12.98 -30.30 -25.01
C THR A 147 13.10 -30.02 -26.51
N TYR A 148 12.19 -29.23 -27.08
CA TYR A 148 12.11 -29.00 -28.53
C TYR A 148 13.42 -28.46 -29.11
N TYR A 149 14.01 -27.49 -28.44
CA TYR A 149 15.25 -26.88 -28.89
C TYR A 149 16.45 -27.84 -28.85
N LEU A 150 16.37 -29.03 -28.25
CA LEU A 150 17.42 -30.05 -28.37
C LEU A 150 17.17 -30.92 -29.62
N PRO A 151 17.98 -30.84 -30.69
CA PRO A 151 17.67 -31.55 -31.94
C PRO A 151 17.64 -33.06 -31.76
N HIS A 152 18.72 -33.66 -31.27
CA HIS A 152 18.81 -35.09 -30.97
C HIS A 152 19.52 -35.38 -29.64
N SER A 153 19.19 -36.51 -29.02
CA SER A 153 19.85 -36.99 -27.80
C SER A 153 21.36 -37.12 -27.97
N ASP A 154 21.79 -37.53 -29.16
CA ASP A 154 23.20 -37.76 -29.48
C ASP A 154 24.01 -36.46 -29.52
N ASN A 155 23.37 -35.30 -29.69
CA ASN A 155 24.07 -34.01 -29.63
C ASN A 155 24.62 -33.72 -28.22
N LEU A 156 24.00 -34.27 -27.18
CA LEU A 156 24.52 -34.16 -25.81
C LEU A 156 25.74 -35.07 -25.60
N THR A 157 25.79 -36.24 -26.22
CA THR A 157 26.82 -37.25 -25.92
C THR A 157 28.01 -37.20 -26.87
N THR A 158 27.80 -36.78 -28.12
CA THR A 158 28.85 -36.75 -29.14
C THR A 158 29.95 -35.73 -28.81
N PRO A 159 31.25 -36.10 -28.91
CA PRO A 159 32.35 -35.17 -28.76
C PRO A 159 32.64 -34.38 -30.05
N ALA A 160 31.81 -34.47 -31.10
CA ALA A 160 32.08 -33.93 -32.44
C ALA A 160 32.46 -32.44 -32.50
N PHE A 161 31.99 -31.64 -31.53
CA PHE A 161 32.30 -30.21 -31.45
C PHE A 161 33.20 -29.85 -30.25
N THR A 162 33.50 -30.81 -29.37
CA THR A 162 34.26 -30.57 -28.14
C THR A 162 35.72 -30.28 -28.44
N VAL A 163 36.24 -29.19 -27.87
CA VAL A 163 37.66 -28.80 -27.98
C VAL A 163 38.39 -29.18 -26.68
N PRO A 164 39.57 -29.83 -26.73
CA PRO A 164 40.37 -30.12 -25.53
C PRO A 164 40.74 -28.85 -24.75
N ILE A 165 40.82 -28.93 -23.41
CA ILE A 165 41.12 -27.76 -22.56
C ILE A 165 42.41 -27.04 -22.98
N GLY A 166 43.46 -27.82 -23.27
CA GLY A 166 44.75 -27.30 -23.70
C GLY A 166 44.71 -26.52 -25.02
N GLU A 167 43.64 -26.65 -25.82
CA GLU A 167 43.37 -25.85 -27.02
C GLU A 167 42.46 -24.65 -26.74
N LYS A 168 41.47 -24.79 -25.84
CA LYS A 168 40.67 -23.64 -25.36
C LYS A 168 41.57 -22.55 -24.74
N SER A 169 42.64 -22.93 -24.05
CA SER A 169 43.61 -22.01 -23.43
C SER A 169 44.67 -21.41 -24.38
N ARG A 170 44.70 -21.79 -25.68
CA ARG A 170 45.71 -21.29 -26.66
C ARG A 170 45.37 -19.92 -27.25
N HIS A 171 44.13 -19.48 -27.15
CA HIS A 171 43.68 -18.20 -27.70
C HIS A 171 43.94 -17.05 -26.71
N LYS A 172 45.20 -16.58 -26.63
CA LYS A 172 45.65 -15.57 -25.65
C LYS A 172 44.88 -14.24 -25.63
N ASN A 173 44.13 -13.93 -26.71
CA ASN A 173 43.36 -12.69 -26.86
C ASN A 173 41.84 -12.89 -26.71
N GLN A 174 41.40 -14.08 -26.29
CA GLN A 174 40.00 -14.46 -26.12
C GLN A 174 39.63 -14.49 -24.64
N ALA A 175 38.45 -13.98 -24.29
CA ALA A 175 37.94 -14.00 -22.92
C ALA A 175 37.58 -15.41 -22.45
N LEU A 176 37.49 -15.58 -21.13
CA LEU A 176 37.13 -16.85 -20.49
C LEU A 176 35.64 -17.20 -20.68
N VAL A 177 34.79 -16.17 -20.78
CA VAL A 177 33.33 -16.28 -20.85
C VAL A 177 32.81 -15.70 -22.16
N LEU A 178 31.91 -16.43 -22.83
CA LEU A 178 31.19 -15.97 -24.02
C LEU A 178 29.77 -15.51 -23.67
N PHE A 179 29.38 -14.34 -24.19
CA PHE A 179 28.00 -13.86 -24.22
C PHE A 179 27.60 -13.62 -25.68
N MET A 180 26.55 -14.29 -26.17
CA MET A 180 26.12 -14.17 -27.56
C MET A 180 24.60 -14.02 -27.65
N GLN A 181 24.11 -12.78 -27.73
CA GLN A 181 22.68 -12.46 -27.71
C GLN A 181 22.36 -11.25 -28.60
N SER A 182 21.21 -11.30 -29.28
CA SER A 182 20.72 -10.21 -30.13
C SER A 182 19.44 -9.55 -29.63
N ASP A 183 18.81 -10.17 -28.63
CA ASP A 183 17.60 -9.66 -27.99
C ASP A 183 17.98 -9.00 -26.67
N CYS A 184 17.73 -7.71 -26.50
CA CYS A 184 18.16 -6.99 -25.29
C CYS A 184 16.93 -6.54 -24.50
N ASP A 185 17.13 -6.08 -23.27
CA ASP A 185 16.05 -5.68 -22.35
C ASP A 185 15.05 -6.82 -22.08
N THR A 186 15.56 -7.94 -21.56
CA THR A 186 14.72 -9.10 -21.25
C THR A 186 14.05 -8.99 -19.89
N MET A 187 12.92 -9.68 -19.73
CA MET A 187 12.19 -9.81 -18.47
C MET A 187 13.04 -10.47 -17.35
N SER A 188 14.15 -11.12 -17.69
CA SER A 188 15.12 -11.72 -16.76
C SER A 188 16.24 -10.76 -16.29
N GLY A 189 16.30 -9.52 -16.81
CA GLY A 189 17.34 -8.53 -16.50
C GLY A 189 18.75 -8.94 -16.93
N ARG A 190 18.82 -9.75 -18.00
CA ARG A 190 20.04 -10.35 -18.53
C ARG A 190 21.18 -9.36 -18.68
N ASP A 191 20.91 -8.24 -19.34
CA ASP A 191 21.96 -7.32 -19.75
C ASP A 191 22.58 -6.62 -18.54
N ASP A 192 21.77 -6.28 -17.54
CA ASP A 192 22.26 -5.62 -16.32
C ASP A 192 23.11 -6.58 -15.47
N TYR A 193 22.73 -7.86 -15.40
CA TYR A 193 23.54 -8.88 -14.75
C TYR A 193 24.89 -9.07 -15.44
N VAL A 194 24.90 -9.18 -16.78
CA VAL A 194 26.14 -9.38 -17.55
C VAL A 194 27.04 -8.15 -17.47
N LYS A 195 26.49 -6.93 -17.55
CA LYS A 195 27.25 -5.68 -17.32
C LYS A 195 27.93 -5.69 -15.96
N GLU A 196 27.24 -6.12 -14.90
CA GLU A 196 27.84 -6.20 -13.57
C GLU A 196 28.95 -7.27 -13.52
N LEU A 197 28.71 -8.44 -14.11
CA LEU A 197 29.69 -9.54 -14.19
C LEU A 197 30.98 -9.11 -14.91
N MET A 198 30.87 -8.31 -15.97
CA MET A 198 32.00 -7.79 -16.74
C MET A 198 32.99 -6.96 -15.92
N ASN A 199 32.57 -6.43 -14.76
CA ASN A 199 33.46 -5.73 -13.84
C ASN A 199 34.43 -6.68 -13.11
N TYR A 200 34.14 -7.98 -13.07
CA TYR A 200 34.87 -8.97 -12.26
C TYR A 200 35.58 -10.04 -13.09
N ILE A 201 35.14 -10.27 -14.33
CA ILE A 201 35.71 -11.25 -15.26
C ILE A 201 35.56 -10.75 -16.70
N SER A 202 36.55 -11.02 -17.56
CA SER A 202 36.45 -10.68 -18.98
C SER A 202 35.37 -11.54 -19.64
N VAL A 203 34.44 -10.88 -20.34
CA VAL A 203 33.39 -11.50 -21.14
C VAL A 203 33.52 -10.98 -22.57
N ASP A 204 33.64 -11.89 -23.54
CA ASP A 204 33.51 -11.53 -24.95
C ASP A 204 32.02 -11.58 -25.32
N SER A 205 31.50 -10.44 -25.76
CA SER A 205 30.10 -10.21 -26.07
C SER A 205 29.93 -9.93 -27.55
N PHE A 206 29.23 -10.85 -28.23
CA PHE A 206 28.86 -10.78 -29.64
C PHE A 206 27.35 -10.69 -29.78
N GLY A 207 26.87 -10.14 -30.89
CA GLY A 207 25.44 -9.91 -31.11
C GLY A 207 25.07 -8.44 -30.96
N ALA A 208 23.78 -8.14 -30.80
CA ALA A 208 23.32 -6.76 -30.61
C ALA A 208 23.47 -6.27 -29.17
N CYS A 209 23.51 -7.17 -28.18
CA CYS A 209 23.52 -6.80 -26.77
C CYS A 209 24.95 -6.70 -26.23
N LEU A 210 25.27 -5.57 -25.59
CA LEU A 210 26.58 -5.16 -25.05
C LEU A 210 27.71 -5.05 -26.08
N ASN A 211 27.77 -5.97 -27.04
CA ASN A 211 28.52 -5.93 -28.31
C ASN A 211 29.93 -5.34 -28.19
N ASN A 212 30.78 -5.95 -27.37
CA ASN A 212 32.16 -5.49 -27.18
C ASN A 212 33.16 -6.17 -28.14
N LYS A 213 32.70 -7.12 -28.97
CA LYS A 213 33.49 -7.86 -29.96
C LYS A 213 32.68 -8.12 -31.23
N GLU A 214 33.35 -8.06 -32.38
CA GLU A 214 32.75 -8.40 -33.67
C GLU A 214 32.94 -9.88 -34.01
N LEU A 215 31.89 -10.52 -34.56
CA LEU A 215 31.98 -11.89 -35.03
C LEU A 215 32.92 -11.99 -36.24
N PRO A 216 33.67 -13.08 -36.39
CA PRO A 216 34.43 -13.36 -37.62
C PRO A 216 33.53 -13.29 -38.86
N GLU A 217 34.05 -12.77 -39.98
CA GLU A 217 33.29 -12.57 -41.23
C GLU A 217 32.57 -13.85 -41.71
N SER A 218 33.20 -15.02 -41.52
CA SER A 218 32.62 -16.33 -41.84
C SER A 218 31.35 -16.67 -41.04
N LEU A 219 31.16 -16.06 -39.85
CA LEU A 219 30.03 -16.26 -38.96
C LEU A 219 29.01 -15.11 -39.01
N GLN A 220 29.38 -13.94 -39.55
CA GLN A 220 28.46 -12.80 -39.70
C GLN A 220 27.28 -13.14 -40.62
N LYS A 221 27.49 -13.96 -41.67
CA LYS A 221 26.42 -14.44 -42.56
C LYS A 221 25.42 -15.35 -41.85
N ILE A 222 25.89 -16.16 -40.90
CA ILE A 222 25.07 -17.05 -40.06
C ILE A 222 24.22 -16.23 -39.07
N GLN A 223 24.73 -15.10 -38.60
CA GLN A 223 24.01 -14.20 -37.69
C GLN A 223 22.80 -13.51 -38.35
N GLN A 224 22.88 -13.21 -39.64
CA GLN A 224 21.78 -12.56 -40.40
C GLN A 224 20.56 -13.46 -40.56
N ASP A 225 20.76 -14.79 -40.50
CA ASP A 225 19.70 -15.80 -40.58
C ASP A 225 19.80 -16.79 -39.39
N TYR A 226 19.90 -16.22 -38.19
CA TYR A 226 20.21 -16.94 -36.96
C TYR A 226 19.21 -18.05 -36.63
N LEU A 227 17.91 -17.84 -36.87
CA LEU A 227 16.86 -18.81 -36.54
C LEU A 227 16.96 -20.09 -37.39
N ASN A 228 17.39 -19.99 -38.65
CA ASN A 228 17.60 -21.15 -39.51
C ASN A 228 18.96 -21.83 -39.31
N HIS A 229 19.87 -21.20 -38.54
CA HIS A 229 21.24 -21.66 -38.35
C HIS A 229 21.65 -21.81 -36.88
N LEU A 230 20.68 -21.99 -35.97
CA LEU A 230 20.88 -22.10 -34.51
C LEU A 230 21.95 -23.13 -34.11
N TYR A 231 22.09 -24.20 -34.91
CA TYR A 231 23.01 -25.33 -34.68
C TYR A 231 24.06 -25.51 -35.79
N ALA A 232 24.37 -24.46 -36.56
CA ALA A 232 25.38 -24.54 -37.61
C ALA A 232 26.74 -25.06 -37.07
N PRO A 233 27.38 -26.06 -37.72
CA PRO A 233 28.65 -26.62 -37.26
C PRO A 233 29.75 -25.60 -37.01
N GLU A 234 29.84 -24.56 -37.84
CA GLU A 234 30.81 -23.47 -37.73
C GLU A 234 30.60 -22.64 -36.46
N LEU A 235 29.34 -22.37 -36.12
CA LEU A 235 28.96 -21.64 -34.91
C LEU A 235 29.26 -22.47 -33.66
N LEU A 236 28.89 -23.75 -33.66
CA LEU A 236 29.17 -24.66 -32.53
C LEU A 236 30.68 -24.82 -32.31
N LYS A 237 31.48 -24.95 -33.37
CA LYS A 237 32.95 -24.99 -33.28
C LYS A 237 33.56 -23.68 -32.77
N PHE A 238 32.94 -22.53 -33.07
CA PHE A 238 33.37 -21.26 -32.52
C PHE A 238 33.06 -21.15 -31.02
N MET A 239 31.82 -21.48 -30.64
CA MET A 239 31.39 -21.51 -29.23
C MET A 239 32.26 -22.47 -28.40
N ALA A 240 32.63 -23.62 -28.96
CA ALA A 240 33.47 -24.63 -28.32
C ALA A 240 34.87 -24.14 -27.91
N ARG A 241 35.33 -22.98 -28.40
CA ARG A 241 36.62 -22.40 -27.97
C ARG A 241 36.57 -21.82 -26.56
N TYR A 242 35.39 -21.44 -26.08
CA TYR A 242 35.21 -20.86 -24.75
C TYR A 242 35.03 -21.96 -23.70
N LYS A 243 35.47 -21.70 -22.46
CA LYS A 243 35.21 -22.62 -21.33
C LYS A 243 33.79 -22.45 -20.81
N PHE A 244 33.33 -21.20 -20.72
CA PHE A 244 32.01 -20.88 -20.19
C PHE A 244 31.20 -20.05 -21.18
N ILE A 245 29.90 -20.32 -21.25
CA ILE A 245 28.97 -19.58 -22.12
C ILE A 245 27.75 -19.18 -21.31
N ILE A 246 27.39 -17.89 -21.34
CA ILE A 246 26.22 -17.37 -20.66
C ILE A 246 24.95 -17.84 -21.38
N ALA A 247 24.16 -18.67 -20.69
CA ALA A 247 22.95 -19.33 -21.15
C ALA A 247 21.74 -18.76 -20.41
N TYR A 248 21.35 -17.55 -20.79
CA TYR A 248 20.44 -16.73 -19.99
C TYR A 248 19.14 -16.50 -20.74
N GLU A 249 18.03 -17.04 -20.23
CA GLU A 249 16.75 -17.06 -20.94
C GLU A 249 16.07 -15.68 -20.96
N ASN A 250 15.17 -15.47 -21.92
CA ASN A 250 14.43 -14.21 -22.08
C ASN A 250 13.37 -13.99 -20.98
N GLY A 251 12.96 -15.07 -20.32
CA GLY A 251 12.07 -15.09 -19.16
C GLY A 251 12.36 -16.33 -18.31
N VAL A 252 11.98 -16.27 -17.03
CA VAL A 252 12.23 -17.35 -16.06
C VAL A 252 10.95 -18.15 -15.92
N CYS A 253 10.72 -19.17 -16.76
CA CYS A 253 9.48 -19.97 -16.74
C CYS A 253 9.76 -21.46 -16.55
N GLN A 254 8.85 -22.18 -15.90
CA GLN A 254 8.99 -23.64 -15.80
C GLN A 254 9.03 -24.23 -17.20
N ASP A 255 10.00 -25.12 -17.44
CA ASP A 255 10.20 -25.82 -18.70
C ASP A 255 10.53 -24.95 -19.93
N TYR A 256 10.63 -23.62 -19.79
CA TYR A 256 11.11 -22.74 -20.86
C TYR A 256 12.63 -22.82 -21.01
N ILE A 257 13.06 -23.72 -21.90
CA ILE A 257 14.46 -24.02 -22.15
C ILE A 257 14.71 -23.91 -23.65
N THR A 258 15.55 -22.96 -24.03
CA THR A 258 15.81 -22.65 -25.45
C THR A 258 17.16 -23.17 -25.90
N GLU A 259 17.55 -22.83 -27.13
CA GLU A 259 18.89 -23.09 -27.66
C GLU A 259 20.00 -22.54 -26.76
N LYS A 260 19.69 -21.54 -25.91
CA LYS A 260 20.64 -20.89 -25.01
C LYS A 260 21.25 -21.89 -24.02
N PHE A 261 20.45 -22.82 -23.49
CA PHE A 261 20.95 -23.89 -22.63
C PHE A 261 21.60 -25.04 -23.40
N TRP A 262 20.99 -25.45 -24.52
CA TRP A 262 21.43 -26.65 -25.24
C TRP A 262 22.73 -26.45 -26.02
N ARG A 263 22.93 -25.30 -26.69
CA ARG A 263 24.12 -25.07 -27.53
C ARG A 263 25.45 -25.17 -26.77
N PRO A 264 25.62 -24.60 -25.55
CA PRO A 264 26.86 -24.77 -24.79
C PRO A 264 27.18 -26.24 -24.50
N LEU A 265 26.18 -27.01 -24.07
CA LEU A 265 26.34 -28.45 -23.81
C LEU A 265 26.76 -29.20 -25.08
N ILE A 266 26.11 -28.91 -26.21
CA ILE A 266 26.44 -29.52 -27.50
C ILE A 266 27.88 -29.18 -27.92
N ALA A 267 28.29 -27.91 -27.75
CA ALA A 267 29.62 -27.41 -28.05
C ALA A 267 30.72 -27.87 -27.07
N GLY A 268 30.38 -28.59 -26.00
CA GLY A 268 31.37 -29.01 -24.99
C GLY A 268 31.92 -27.83 -24.17
N SER A 269 31.06 -26.87 -23.85
CA SER A 269 31.34 -25.73 -22.96
C SER A 269 30.35 -25.73 -21.81
N ILE A 270 30.71 -25.13 -20.67
CA ILE A 270 29.84 -25.12 -19.49
C ILE A 270 28.84 -23.96 -19.61
N PRO A 271 27.52 -24.21 -19.62
CA PRO A 271 26.52 -23.16 -19.56
C PRO A 271 26.57 -22.48 -18.18
N ILE A 272 26.61 -21.15 -18.17
CA ILE A 272 26.31 -20.33 -17.00
C ILE A 272 24.84 -19.93 -17.13
N TYR A 273 23.96 -20.64 -16.41
CA TYR A 273 22.54 -20.67 -16.69
C TYR A 273 21.70 -19.86 -15.70
N PHE A 274 20.69 -19.17 -16.24
CA PHE A 274 19.57 -18.60 -15.51
C PHE A 274 18.36 -18.56 -16.43
N GLY A 275 17.23 -19.06 -15.98
CA GLY A 275 16.06 -19.29 -16.82
C GLY A 275 15.11 -20.24 -16.12
N SER A 276 14.69 -21.31 -16.79
CA SER A 276 13.79 -22.30 -16.22
C SER A 276 14.22 -22.84 -14.83
N PRO A 277 13.36 -22.73 -13.80
CA PRO A 277 13.63 -23.31 -12.48
C PRO A 277 13.70 -24.84 -12.50
N SER A 278 13.02 -25.49 -13.45
CA SER A 278 13.04 -26.94 -13.63
C SER A 278 14.23 -27.44 -14.45
N ILE A 279 15.23 -26.61 -14.75
CA ILE A 279 16.37 -27.01 -15.60
C ILE A 279 17.09 -28.29 -15.15
N LYS A 280 17.11 -28.57 -13.84
CA LYS A 280 17.72 -29.80 -13.29
C LYS A 280 16.99 -31.08 -13.74
N ASP A 281 15.70 -30.99 -14.03
CA ASP A 281 14.90 -32.08 -14.59
C ASP A 281 15.31 -32.42 -16.03
N TRP A 282 15.94 -31.46 -16.70
CA TRP A 282 16.24 -31.52 -18.13
C TRP A 282 17.74 -31.49 -18.44
N SER A 283 18.59 -31.30 -17.44
CA SER A 283 20.03 -31.34 -17.64
C SER A 283 20.54 -32.77 -17.81
N PRO A 284 21.60 -33.02 -18.60
CA PRO A 284 22.13 -34.38 -18.85
C PRO A 284 22.51 -35.13 -17.57
N ASN A 285 23.00 -34.38 -16.57
CA ASN A 285 23.35 -34.85 -15.23
C ASN A 285 23.34 -33.66 -14.25
N GLU A 286 23.50 -33.94 -12.96
CA GLU A 286 23.47 -32.94 -11.87
C GLU A 286 24.58 -31.89 -11.95
N LYS A 287 25.69 -32.19 -12.64
CA LYS A 287 26.87 -31.34 -12.75
C LYS A 287 27.21 -31.13 -14.22
N SER A 288 26.32 -30.46 -14.95
CA SER A 288 26.50 -30.17 -16.39
C SER A 288 26.45 -28.69 -16.72
N PHE A 289 26.04 -27.84 -15.77
CA PHE A 289 25.92 -26.40 -15.90
C PHE A 289 26.18 -25.71 -14.57
N ILE A 290 26.42 -24.40 -14.62
CA ILE A 290 26.58 -23.53 -13.46
C ILE A 290 25.28 -22.73 -13.31
N ASP A 291 24.52 -23.01 -12.26
CA ASP A 291 23.30 -22.27 -11.94
C ASP A 291 23.67 -20.94 -11.27
N ILE A 292 23.31 -19.82 -11.89
CA ILE A 292 23.59 -18.48 -11.37
C ILE A 292 22.91 -18.27 -10.01
N SER A 293 21.77 -18.92 -9.77
CA SER A 293 21.00 -18.81 -8.53
C SER A 293 21.75 -19.34 -7.31
N ASN A 294 22.82 -20.12 -7.51
CA ASN A 294 23.68 -20.63 -6.43
C ASN A 294 24.71 -19.61 -5.93
N PHE A 295 24.77 -18.41 -6.50
CA PHE A 295 25.77 -17.39 -6.17
C PHE A 295 25.10 -16.14 -5.60
N SER A 296 25.71 -15.56 -4.56
CA SER A 296 25.18 -14.36 -3.89
C SER A 296 25.37 -13.06 -4.68
N SER A 297 26.26 -13.06 -5.69
CA SER A 297 26.53 -11.89 -6.55
C SER A 297 27.28 -12.29 -7.82
N PRO A 298 27.30 -11.44 -8.86
CA PRO A 298 28.15 -11.62 -10.04
C PRO A 298 29.64 -11.73 -9.69
N LYS A 299 30.09 -11.06 -8.63
CA LYS A 299 31.46 -11.18 -8.12
C LYS A 299 31.76 -12.58 -7.60
N ALA A 300 30.85 -13.18 -6.83
CA ALA A 300 31.02 -14.54 -6.32
C ALA A 300 31.06 -15.56 -7.47
N LEU A 301 30.19 -15.39 -8.47
CA LEU A 301 30.24 -16.19 -9.70
C LEU A 301 31.59 -16.03 -10.41
N ALA A 302 32.08 -14.81 -10.62
CA ALA A 302 33.36 -14.56 -11.26
C ALA A 302 34.54 -15.22 -10.53
N THR A 303 34.54 -15.20 -9.19
CA THR A 303 35.55 -15.90 -8.38
C THR A 303 35.50 -17.41 -8.64
N TYR A 304 34.32 -18.00 -8.60
CA TYR A 304 34.14 -19.43 -8.86
C TYR A 304 34.58 -19.84 -10.27
N LEU A 305 34.27 -19.02 -11.29
CA LEU A 305 34.70 -19.27 -12.67
C LEU A 305 36.22 -19.25 -12.81
N LYS A 306 36.92 -18.37 -12.08
CA LYS A 306 38.39 -18.30 -12.06
C LYS A 306 39.00 -19.51 -11.34
N GLU A 307 38.41 -19.95 -10.24
CA GLU A 307 38.84 -21.16 -9.53
C GLU A 307 38.67 -22.42 -10.39
N LEU A 308 37.55 -22.49 -11.12
CA LEU A 308 37.26 -23.60 -12.02
C LEU A 308 38.15 -23.57 -13.27
N ASP A 309 38.48 -22.39 -13.79
CA ASP A 309 39.44 -22.20 -14.88
C ASP A 309 40.84 -22.70 -14.52
N ALA A 310 41.27 -22.50 -13.27
CA ALA A 310 42.56 -22.93 -12.75
C ALA A 310 42.66 -24.45 -12.45
N ASN A 311 41.55 -25.19 -12.54
CA ASN A 311 41.49 -26.62 -12.22
C ASN A 311 40.81 -27.45 -13.31
N ASP A 312 41.62 -27.95 -14.25
CA ASP A 312 41.17 -28.76 -15.38
C ASP A 312 40.37 -30.01 -14.98
N ARG A 313 40.69 -30.64 -13.84
CA ARG A 313 39.96 -31.80 -13.35
C ARG A 313 38.56 -31.40 -12.88
N ALA A 314 38.45 -30.29 -12.16
CA ALA A 314 37.17 -29.76 -11.72
C ALA A 314 36.32 -29.30 -12.93
N TYR A 315 36.92 -28.62 -13.90
CA TYR A 315 36.24 -28.23 -15.15
C TYR A 315 35.73 -29.46 -15.92
N ASN A 316 36.58 -30.45 -16.17
CA ASN A 316 36.20 -31.66 -16.92
C ASN A 316 35.06 -32.45 -16.27
N SER A 317 34.93 -32.37 -14.94
CA SER A 317 33.80 -33.04 -14.24
C SER A 317 32.43 -32.51 -14.66
N TYR A 318 32.34 -31.30 -15.21
CA TYR A 318 31.10 -30.75 -15.79
C TYR A 318 30.74 -31.36 -17.16
N LEU A 319 31.73 -31.92 -17.85
CA LEU A 319 31.60 -32.47 -19.20
C LEU A 319 31.44 -34.00 -19.20
N ASN A 320 31.07 -34.60 -18.07
CA ASN A 320 30.89 -36.06 -17.96
C ASN A 320 29.92 -36.63 -19.00
N HIS A 321 28.94 -35.85 -19.45
CA HIS A 321 28.02 -36.26 -20.50
C HIS A 321 28.66 -36.47 -21.88
N LYS A 322 29.86 -35.92 -22.10
CA LYS A 322 30.69 -36.12 -23.30
C LYS A 322 31.72 -37.24 -23.14
N TYR A 323 32.25 -37.42 -21.93
CA TYR A 323 33.41 -38.29 -21.70
C TYR A 323 33.06 -39.65 -21.06
N ASN A 324 31.90 -39.78 -20.40
CA ASN A 324 31.46 -41.05 -19.82
C ASN A 324 30.78 -41.92 -20.89
N MET A 325 31.51 -42.89 -21.44
CA MET A 325 31.02 -43.80 -22.47
C MET A 325 30.03 -44.87 -21.96
N LEU A 326 29.96 -45.10 -20.64
CA LEU A 326 29.07 -46.13 -20.06
C LEU A 326 27.66 -45.59 -19.78
N GLN A 327 27.59 -44.39 -19.20
CA GLN A 327 26.33 -43.74 -18.86
C GLN A 327 26.45 -42.21 -19.05
N PRO A 328 26.41 -41.72 -20.30
CA PRO A 328 26.64 -40.29 -20.58
C PRO A 328 25.51 -39.39 -20.05
N ILE A 329 24.27 -39.85 -20.06
CA ILE A 329 23.12 -39.14 -19.48
C ILE A 329 22.65 -39.93 -18.27
N THR A 330 22.70 -39.32 -17.08
CA THR A 330 22.25 -39.96 -15.83
C THR A 330 20.83 -39.56 -15.45
N ASN A 331 20.34 -38.46 -16.02
CA ASN A 331 18.98 -37.98 -15.79
C ASN A 331 17.95 -38.85 -16.50
N LYS A 332 17.19 -39.62 -15.71
CA LYS A 332 16.15 -40.54 -16.20
C LYS A 332 14.93 -39.83 -16.80
N LEU A 333 14.58 -38.66 -16.27
CA LEU A 333 13.43 -37.90 -16.75
C LEU A 333 13.68 -37.37 -18.16
N LEU A 334 14.86 -36.78 -18.39
CA LEU A 334 15.30 -36.36 -19.72
C LEU A 334 15.32 -37.54 -20.71
N LEU A 335 15.84 -38.70 -20.31
CA LEU A 335 15.89 -39.89 -21.19
C LEU A 335 14.48 -40.37 -21.58
N ASN A 336 13.56 -40.41 -20.62
CA ASN A 336 12.18 -40.82 -20.86
C ASN A 336 11.48 -39.83 -21.82
N GLU A 337 11.70 -38.54 -21.63
CA GLU A 337 11.12 -37.49 -22.48
C GLU A 337 11.66 -37.56 -23.91
N LEU A 338 12.98 -37.71 -24.09
CA LEU A 338 13.58 -37.87 -25.41
C LEU A 338 13.07 -39.12 -26.14
N GLY A 339 12.79 -40.20 -25.40
CA GLY A 339 12.13 -41.40 -25.92
C GLY A 339 10.69 -41.14 -26.36
N ARG A 340 9.90 -40.42 -25.56
CA ARG A 340 8.53 -40.03 -25.90
C ARG A 340 8.46 -39.11 -27.10
N ARG A 341 9.29 -38.06 -27.14
CA ARG A 341 9.35 -37.08 -28.24
C ARG A 341 9.61 -37.76 -29.59
N LYS A 342 10.51 -38.75 -29.61
CA LYS A 342 10.80 -39.56 -30.81
C LYS A 342 9.56 -40.32 -31.32
N SER A 343 8.62 -40.66 -30.43
CA SER A 343 7.37 -41.35 -30.77
C SER A 343 6.20 -40.40 -31.05
N ALA A 344 6.25 -39.15 -30.57
CA ALA A 344 5.13 -38.19 -30.61
C ALA A 344 5.26 -37.12 -31.70
N MET A 345 6.47 -36.82 -32.19
CA MET A 345 6.66 -35.90 -33.31
C MET A 345 6.41 -36.64 -34.63
N TYR A 346 5.28 -36.34 -35.27
CA TYR A 346 4.85 -36.94 -36.54
C TYR A 346 5.79 -36.60 -37.72
N THR A 347 6.46 -35.44 -37.63
CA THR A 347 7.45 -34.91 -38.58
C THR A 347 8.45 -34.02 -37.84
N ASP A 348 9.55 -33.63 -38.47
CA ASP A 348 10.48 -32.60 -37.93
C ASP A 348 9.83 -31.19 -37.87
N ASN A 349 8.55 -31.05 -38.27
CA ASN A 349 7.81 -29.79 -38.26
C ASN A 349 6.80 -29.74 -37.09
N GLN A 350 6.99 -28.75 -36.21
CA GLN A 350 6.16 -28.52 -35.02
C GLN A 350 4.70 -28.16 -35.34
N PHE A 351 4.46 -27.37 -36.40
CA PHE A 351 3.11 -26.98 -36.82
C PHE A 351 2.33 -28.21 -37.26
N GLN A 352 2.98 -29.09 -38.04
CA GLN A 352 2.36 -30.32 -38.53
C GLN A 352 2.10 -31.33 -37.41
N SER A 353 2.99 -31.39 -36.43
CA SER A 353 2.80 -32.26 -35.26
C SER A 353 1.62 -31.79 -34.41
N PHE A 354 1.47 -30.48 -34.19
CA PHE A 354 0.31 -29.93 -33.48
C PHE A 354 -1.00 -30.09 -34.25
N GLU A 355 -0.97 -29.86 -35.58
CA GLU A 355 -2.09 -30.14 -36.49
C GLU A 355 -2.58 -31.59 -36.34
N CYS A 356 -1.66 -32.54 -36.31
CA CYS A 356 -2.00 -33.95 -36.17
C CYS A 356 -2.51 -34.33 -34.79
N ALA A 357 -1.97 -33.75 -33.72
CA ALA A 357 -2.51 -33.94 -32.37
C ALA A 357 -3.98 -33.47 -32.30
N VAL A 358 -4.30 -32.32 -32.90
CA VAL A 358 -5.68 -31.79 -32.97
C VAL A 358 -6.57 -32.68 -33.84
N CYS A 359 -6.08 -33.16 -34.97
CA CYS A 359 -6.83 -34.07 -35.84
C CYS A 359 -7.19 -35.37 -35.10
N SER A 360 -6.22 -36.01 -34.45
CA SER A 360 -6.45 -37.23 -33.68
C SER A 360 -7.47 -36.99 -32.56
N TYR A 361 -7.35 -35.88 -31.83
CA TYR A 361 -8.31 -35.51 -30.79
C TYR A 361 -9.75 -35.40 -31.33
N LEU A 362 -9.95 -34.73 -32.48
CA LEU A 362 -11.26 -34.55 -33.10
C LEU A 362 -11.91 -35.86 -33.58
N HIS A 363 -11.12 -36.87 -33.93
CA HIS A 363 -11.65 -38.18 -34.36
C HIS A 363 -11.89 -39.12 -33.18
N GLU A 364 -11.11 -39.00 -32.11
CA GLU A 364 -11.22 -39.83 -30.91
C GLU A 364 -12.31 -39.37 -29.95
N HIS A 365 -12.72 -38.10 -30.04
CA HIS A 365 -13.70 -37.48 -29.16
C HIS A 365 -14.88 -36.97 -29.99
N ASP A 366 -16.09 -37.33 -29.61
CA ASP A 366 -17.30 -36.82 -30.26
C ASP A 366 -17.77 -35.49 -29.66
N ASP A 367 -18.78 -34.86 -30.27
CA ASP A 367 -19.36 -33.61 -29.79
C ASP A 367 -20.03 -33.73 -28.39
N THR A 368 -20.19 -34.95 -27.85
CA THR A 368 -20.78 -35.22 -26.51
C THR A 368 -19.73 -35.44 -25.42
N THR A 369 -18.47 -35.60 -25.81
CA THR A 369 -17.37 -35.86 -24.87
C THR A 369 -17.02 -34.58 -24.11
N GLN A 370 -16.76 -34.69 -22.81
CA GLN A 370 -16.41 -33.55 -21.97
C GLN A 370 -15.12 -32.89 -22.49
N LYS A 371 -15.24 -31.63 -22.92
CA LYS A 371 -14.11 -30.87 -23.46
C LYS A 371 -13.16 -30.47 -22.33
N HIS A 372 -11.89 -30.85 -22.48
CA HIS A 372 -10.81 -30.32 -21.66
C HIS A 372 -10.47 -28.90 -22.10
N PHE A 373 -10.02 -28.08 -21.15
CA PHE A 373 -9.55 -26.71 -21.40
C PHE A 373 -8.20 -26.52 -20.74
N ALA A 374 -7.32 -25.79 -21.42
CA ALA A 374 -6.01 -25.46 -20.91
C ALA A 374 -6.11 -24.61 -19.64
N ASN A 375 -5.04 -24.68 -18.86
CA ASN A 375 -4.91 -23.96 -17.61
C ASN A 375 -3.48 -23.45 -17.44
N GLU A 376 -3.21 -22.74 -16.35
CA GLU A 376 -1.88 -22.14 -16.08
C GLU A 376 -0.71 -23.12 -16.14
N GLN A 377 -0.91 -24.42 -15.86
CA GLN A 377 0.15 -25.42 -15.97
C GLN A 377 0.64 -25.57 -17.41
N HIS A 378 -0.22 -25.33 -18.40
CA HIS A 378 0.11 -25.43 -19.83
C HIS A 378 0.95 -24.24 -20.32
N TYR A 379 1.24 -23.21 -19.51
CA TYR A 379 2.15 -22.11 -19.85
C TYR A 379 2.72 -21.48 -18.57
N GLN A 380 3.41 -22.29 -17.77
CA GLN A 380 3.75 -21.92 -16.40
C GLN A 380 4.93 -20.93 -16.32
N CYS A 381 4.59 -19.64 -16.34
CA CYS A 381 5.52 -18.55 -16.10
C CYS A 381 5.12 -17.74 -14.86
N PRO A 382 6.11 -17.23 -14.09
CA PRO A 382 5.88 -16.13 -13.17
C PRO A 382 5.27 -14.95 -13.92
N HIS A 383 4.28 -14.30 -13.31
CA HIS A 383 3.66 -13.08 -13.87
C HIS A 383 4.59 -11.86 -13.75
N GLU A 384 5.80 -12.09 -13.27
CA GLU A 384 6.61 -11.33 -12.33
C GLU A 384 8.03 -11.43 -12.83
N PRO A 385 8.69 -10.31 -13.20
CA PRO A 385 10.05 -10.40 -13.71
C PRO A 385 10.99 -10.91 -12.62
N VAL A 386 11.58 -12.10 -12.85
CA VAL A 386 12.50 -12.74 -11.90
C VAL A 386 13.93 -12.44 -12.29
N TYR A 387 14.71 -11.96 -11.32
CA TYR A 387 16.12 -11.56 -11.48
C TYR A 387 17.03 -12.37 -10.56
N PRO A 388 18.29 -12.60 -10.94
CA PRO A 388 19.29 -13.25 -10.09
C PRO A 388 19.81 -12.27 -9.02
N PRO A 389 20.57 -12.75 -8.02
CA PRO A 389 21.26 -11.87 -7.08
C PRO A 389 22.28 -10.95 -7.77
N MET A 390 22.13 -9.63 -7.60
CA MET A 390 23.02 -8.60 -8.15
C MET A 390 23.08 -7.36 -7.23
N SER A 391 24.10 -6.50 -7.40
CA SER A 391 24.38 -5.40 -6.47
C SER A 391 23.36 -4.26 -6.56
N ASN A 392 22.77 -4.04 -7.73
CA ASN A 392 21.75 -3.03 -7.98
C ASN A 392 20.47 -3.68 -8.51
N LYS A 393 19.30 -3.10 -8.22
CA LYS A 393 18.03 -3.53 -8.84
C LYS A 393 18.15 -3.43 -10.37
N ALA A 394 17.64 -4.42 -11.10
CA ALA A 394 17.55 -4.38 -12.55
C ALA A 394 16.81 -3.11 -13.00
N SER A 395 17.38 -2.42 -13.99
CA SER A 395 16.92 -1.10 -14.41
C SER A 395 15.53 -1.13 -15.05
N ASN A 396 15.17 -2.27 -15.64
CA ASN A 396 13.93 -2.50 -16.37
C ASN A 396 12.82 -3.15 -15.52
N TYR A 397 13.01 -3.31 -14.19
CA TYR A 397 12.02 -3.94 -13.32
C TYR A 397 10.65 -3.26 -13.40
N ASP A 398 10.61 -1.92 -13.27
CA ASP A 398 9.34 -1.19 -13.19
C ASP A 398 8.60 -1.18 -14.55
N ASP A 399 9.36 -1.17 -15.66
CA ASP A 399 8.83 -1.26 -17.02
C ASP A 399 8.23 -2.65 -17.28
N TRP A 400 9.01 -3.70 -17.05
CA TRP A 400 8.53 -5.06 -17.19
C TRP A 400 7.49 -5.41 -16.14
N HIS A 401 7.38 -4.70 -15.00
CA HIS A 401 6.28 -4.72 -14.00
C HIS A 401 5.01 -3.97 -14.46
N SER A 402 5.13 -2.99 -15.36
CA SER A 402 3.98 -2.40 -16.02
C SER A 402 3.41 -3.29 -17.13
N VAL A 403 4.28 -3.87 -17.97
CA VAL A 403 3.90 -4.59 -19.20
C VAL A 403 2.97 -5.79 -18.96
N MET A 404 3.34 -6.75 -18.11
CA MET A 404 2.45 -7.85 -17.70
C MET A 404 1.26 -7.40 -16.85
N SER A 405 1.31 -6.27 -16.14
CA SER A 405 0.11 -5.75 -15.45
C SER A 405 -0.95 -5.35 -16.49
N ILE A 406 -0.54 -4.68 -17.56
CA ILE A 406 -1.38 -4.44 -18.74
C ILE A 406 -1.75 -5.76 -19.43
N GLY A 407 -0.81 -6.71 -19.53
CA GLY A 407 -1.04 -8.06 -20.04
C GLY A 407 -2.18 -8.78 -19.31
N LYS A 408 -2.23 -8.68 -17.98
CA LYS A 408 -3.31 -9.23 -17.16
C LYS A 408 -4.65 -8.59 -17.52
N CYS A 409 -4.71 -7.26 -17.62
CA CYS A 409 -5.92 -6.54 -18.00
C CYS A 409 -6.41 -6.98 -19.40
N LYS A 410 -5.48 -7.19 -20.34
CA LYS A 410 -5.80 -7.71 -21.67
C LYS A 410 -6.39 -9.12 -21.61
N ALA A 411 -5.80 -10.05 -20.86
CA ALA A 411 -6.32 -11.41 -20.71
C ALA A 411 -7.75 -11.41 -20.15
N ALA A 412 -8.00 -10.67 -19.07
CA ALA A 412 -9.32 -10.57 -18.45
C ALA A 412 -10.36 -9.90 -19.37
N LEU A 413 -9.95 -8.90 -20.16
CA LEU A 413 -10.84 -8.27 -21.12
C LEU A 413 -11.19 -9.22 -22.27
N LEU A 414 -10.21 -9.97 -22.78
CA LEU A 414 -10.41 -11.00 -23.79
C LEU A 414 -11.38 -12.09 -23.29
N ASP A 415 -11.23 -12.56 -22.04
CA ASP A 415 -12.15 -13.53 -21.43
C ASP A 415 -13.61 -13.04 -21.46
N ARG A 416 -13.84 -11.80 -21.00
CA ARG A 416 -15.19 -11.21 -21.01
C ARG A 416 -15.75 -11.08 -22.42
N LEU A 417 -14.92 -10.68 -23.39
CA LEU A 417 -15.34 -10.55 -24.79
C LEU A 417 -15.63 -11.91 -25.44
N PHE A 418 -14.86 -12.94 -25.12
CA PHE A 418 -15.09 -14.31 -25.59
C PHE A 418 -16.34 -14.91 -24.95
N LYS A 419 -16.58 -14.68 -23.65
CA LYS A 419 -17.83 -15.06 -22.97
C LYS A 419 -19.05 -14.34 -23.53
N ARG A 420 -18.90 -13.06 -23.90
CA ARG A 420 -19.95 -12.29 -24.62
C ARG A 420 -20.28 -12.91 -25.97
N ASN A 421 -19.30 -13.61 -26.57
CA ASN A 421 -19.40 -14.33 -27.83
C ASN A 421 -19.94 -13.46 -29.00
N LYS A 422 -19.46 -12.21 -29.09
CA LYS A 422 -19.82 -11.27 -30.16
C LYS A 422 -18.56 -10.58 -30.67
N ASN A 423 -18.51 -10.33 -31.97
CA ASN A 423 -17.45 -9.54 -32.59
C ASN A 423 -17.29 -8.18 -31.91
N TYR A 424 -16.06 -7.70 -31.90
CA TYR A 424 -15.66 -6.40 -31.40
C TYR A 424 -14.55 -5.84 -32.29
N THR A 425 -14.41 -4.53 -32.32
CA THR A 425 -13.33 -3.88 -33.09
C THR A 425 -12.11 -3.63 -32.22
N LYS A 426 -10.97 -3.35 -32.86
CA LYS A 426 -9.77 -2.89 -32.17
C LYS A 426 -10.02 -1.66 -31.31
N ASP A 427 -10.78 -0.69 -31.82
CA ASP A 427 -11.07 0.54 -31.12
C ASP A 427 -11.96 0.29 -29.89
N GLU A 428 -12.96 -0.58 -29.99
CA GLU A 428 -13.78 -1.00 -28.84
C GLU A 428 -12.93 -1.70 -27.76
N PHE A 429 -12.02 -2.58 -28.17
CA PHE A 429 -11.10 -3.25 -27.26
C PHE A 429 -10.16 -2.24 -26.60
N MET A 430 -9.59 -1.31 -27.35
CA MET A 430 -8.68 -0.29 -26.83
C MET A 430 -9.41 0.72 -25.94
N ASP A 431 -10.67 1.05 -26.19
CA ASP A 431 -11.50 1.89 -25.32
C ASP A 431 -11.86 1.17 -24.01
N LEU A 432 -12.19 -0.12 -24.08
CA LEU A 432 -12.44 -0.93 -22.88
C LEU A 432 -11.16 -1.17 -22.09
N LEU A 433 -10.03 -1.44 -22.76
CA LEU A 433 -8.74 -1.59 -22.12
C LEU A 433 -8.29 -0.26 -21.52
N THR A 434 -8.44 0.85 -22.26
CA THR A 434 -8.16 2.18 -21.73
C THR A 434 -9.08 2.46 -20.57
N LYS A 435 -10.37 2.14 -20.59
CA LYS A 435 -11.24 2.23 -19.41
C LYS A 435 -10.79 1.29 -18.29
N GLU A 436 -10.32 0.07 -18.52
CA GLU A 436 -9.79 -0.80 -17.47
C GLU A 436 -8.43 -0.30 -16.93
N VAL A 437 -7.64 0.41 -17.75
CA VAL A 437 -6.33 0.97 -17.42
C VAL A 437 -6.42 2.41 -16.85
N THR A 438 -7.44 3.20 -17.25
CA THR A 438 -7.74 4.58 -16.80
C THR A 438 -8.88 4.65 -15.80
N LEU A 439 -9.83 3.72 -15.70
CA LEU A 439 -10.48 3.35 -14.41
C LEU A 439 -9.43 2.65 -13.53
N GLY A 440 -8.46 1.98 -14.15
CA GLY A 440 -7.18 1.61 -13.52
C GLY A 440 -6.32 2.81 -13.08
N LYS A 441 -6.67 4.06 -13.46
CA LYS A 441 -6.04 5.32 -12.98
C LYS A 441 -7.00 6.49 -12.67
N SER A 442 -8.30 6.24 -12.48
CA SER A 442 -9.28 7.10 -11.81
C SER A 442 -10.58 6.35 -11.51
N ALA A 443 -10.48 5.16 -10.93
CA ALA A 443 -11.45 4.67 -9.96
C ALA A 443 -10.73 3.82 -8.90
N GLN A 444 -9.57 4.31 -8.45
CA GLN A 444 -9.04 3.91 -7.16
C GLN A 444 -9.14 5.12 -6.27
N ASN A 445 -10.34 5.25 -5.69
CA ASN A 445 -10.38 5.67 -4.29
C ASN A 445 -9.74 4.51 -3.55
N TYR A 446 -8.41 4.49 -3.49
CA TYR A 446 -7.64 3.73 -2.52
C TYR A 446 -6.90 4.72 -1.64
N ALA A 447 -6.53 4.27 -0.44
CA ALA A 447 -5.55 5.00 0.34
C ALA A 447 -4.33 5.25 -0.55
N SER A 448 -3.95 6.51 -0.75
CA SER A 448 -2.75 6.86 -1.51
C SER A 448 -1.57 6.91 -0.54
N PHE A 449 -1.17 5.77 0.03
CA PHE A 449 0.02 5.75 0.89
C PHE A 449 1.26 6.05 0.05
N SER A 450 2.06 6.96 0.57
CA SER A 450 3.32 7.41 -0.01
C SER A 450 4.50 6.96 0.86
N VAL A 451 5.69 6.96 0.28
CA VAL A 451 6.95 6.73 0.99
C VAL A 451 7.11 7.66 2.19
N LYS A 452 6.68 8.92 2.05
CA LYS A 452 6.71 9.91 3.13
C LYS A 452 5.84 9.45 4.30
N ASP A 453 4.71 8.82 4.04
CA ASP A 453 3.88 8.30 5.11
C ASP A 453 4.68 7.28 5.92
N ILE A 454 5.29 6.30 5.27
CA ILE A 454 6.07 5.22 5.93
C ILE A 454 7.30 5.74 6.68
N LEU A 455 8.05 6.67 6.09
CA LEU A 455 9.31 7.18 6.67
C LEU A 455 9.10 8.12 7.86
N TYR A 456 7.96 8.80 7.94
CA TYR A 456 7.67 9.80 8.97
C TYR A 456 6.51 9.37 9.87
N GLU A 457 6.35 8.08 10.12
CA GLU A 457 5.36 7.58 11.07
C GLU A 457 5.69 8.06 12.49
N THR A 458 5.02 9.12 12.92
CA THR A 458 5.08 9.56 14.31
C THR A 458 4.23 8.62 15.15
N SER A 459 4.77 8.08 16.24
CA SER A 459 4.12 7.18 17.20
C SER A 459 2.88 7.73 17.92
N ASP A 460 2.41 8.92 17.55
CA ASP A 460 1.77 9.86 18.49
C ASP A 460 0.23 9.79 18.54
N GLU A 461 -0.40 8.84 17.84
CA GLU A 461 -1.86 8.63 17.91
C GLU A 461 -2.32 7.23 18.36
N ALA A 462 -1.41 6.26 18.54
CA ALA A 462 -1.72 4.95 19.10
C ALA A 462 -1.75 4.98 20.63
N GLY A 463 -2.93 5.26 21.19
CA GLY A 463 -3.15 5.22 22.63
C GLY A 463 -3.18 3.79 23.17
N THR A 464 -2.75 3.59 24.40
CA THR A 464 -2.89 2.34 25.17
C THR A 464 -4.33 1.83 25.23
N LEU A 465 -5.35 2.71 25.15
CA LEU A 465 -6.76 2.32 25.07
C LEU A 465 -7.08 1.54 23.78
N ILE A 466 -6.45 1.88 22.65
CA ILE A 466 -6.59 1.13 21.39
C ILE A 466 -6.02 -0.28 21.57
N THR A 467 -4.84 -0.40 22.18
CA THR A 467 -4.21 -1.70 22.47
C THR A 467 -5.05 -2.55 23.43
N ARG A 468 -5.65 -1.94 24.46
CA ARG A 468 -6.56 -2.65 25.37
C ARG A 468 -7.82 -3.11 24.70
N PHE A 469 -8.41 -2.29 23.85
CA PHE A 469 -9.57 -2.69 23.08
C PHE A 469 -9.24 -3.79 22.07
N ALA A 470 -8.13 -3.66 21.35
CA ALA A 470 -7.62 -4.70 20.46
C ALA A 470 -7.49 -6.04 21.21
N LYS A 471 -6.92 -6.01 22.42
CA LYS A 471 -6.85 -7.17 23.31
C LYS A 471 -8.23 -7.67 23.74
N HIS A 472 -9.14 -6.77 24.14
CA HIS A 472 -10.50 -7.13 24.57
C HIS A 472 -11.29 -7.78 23.42
N VAL A 473 -11.29 -7.18 22.22
CA VAL A 473 -11.88 -7.77 21.01
C VAL A 473 -11.26 -9.12 20.69
N ALA A 474 -9.93 -9.26 20.76
CA ALA A 474 -9.28 -10.54 20.51
C ALA A 474 -9.77 -11.62 21.50
N GLN A 475 -9.90 -11.26 22.78
CA GLN A 475 -10.39 -12.17 23.83
C GLN A 475 -11.87 -12.53 23.64
N GLU A 476 -12.74 -11.56 23.31
CA GLU A 476 -14.17 -11.84 23.10
C GLU A 476 -14.40 -12.63 21.80
N ARG A 477 -13.66 -12.33 20.73
CA ARG A 477 -13.72 -13.12 19.49
C ARG A 477 -13.22 -14.55 19.71
N GLN A 478 -12.23 -14.75 20.56
CA GLN A 478 -11.78 -16.10 20.94
C GLN A 478 -12.88 -16.93 21.62
N LYS A 479 -13.86 -16.29 22.28
CA LYS A 479 -14.99 -16.99 22.90
C LYS A 479 -16.10 -17.35 21.91
N ILE A 480 -16.23 -16.60 20.81
CA ILE A 480 -17.41 -16.64 19.92
C ILE A 480 -17.10 -17.35 18.59
N CYS A 481 -15.84 -17.44 18.17
CA CYS A 481 -15.47 -18.03 16.88
C CYS A 481 -14.69 -19.33 17.02
N GLU A 482 -14.99 -20.30 16.15
CA GLU A 482 -14.04 -21.37 15.82
C GLU A 482 -12.74 -20.74 15.32
N GLN A 483 -11.60 -21.17 15.86
CA GLN A 483 -10.30 -20.74 15.38
C GLN A 483 -10.11 -21.31 13.98
N VAL A 484 -10.40 -20.51 12.94
CA VAL A 484 -10.00 -20.83 11.58
C VAL A 484 -8.47 -20.88 11.57
N PRO A 485 -7.84 -22.04 11.32
CA PRO A 485 -6.39 -22.12 11.18
C PRO A 485 -5.95 -21.21 10.03
N SER A 486 -4.80 -20.57 10.19
CA SER A 486 -4.22 -19.82 9.07
C SER A 486 -3.73 -20.82 8.03
N ASP A 487 -4.48 -20.99 6.95
CA ASP A 487 -4.08 -21.84 5.82
C ASP A 487 -3.02 -21.15 4.94
N VAL A 488 -2.81 -19.84 5.18
CA VAL A 488 -1.81 -19.02 4.51
C VAL A 488 -0.52 -18.92 5.33
N LYS A 489 0.65 -19.08 4.69
CA LYS A 489 1.95 -18.99 5.34
C LYS A 489 2.60 -17.63 5.08
N TYR A 490 3.37 -17.14 6.05
CA TYR A 490 4.13 -15.88 5.91
C TYR A 490 5.00 -15.86 4.65
N SER A 491 5.67 -17.00 4.38
CA SER A 491 6.55 -17.19 3.23
C SER A 491 5.86 -17.05 1.88
N ASP A 492 4.53 -17.20 1.83
CA ASP A 492 3.78 -17.12 0.59
C ASP A 492 3.62 -15.66 0.12
N TYR A 493 3.83 -14.68 1.02
CA TYR A 493 3.63 -13.26 0.74
C TYR A 493 4.87 -12.41 1.00
N PHE A 494 5.76 -12.81 1.93
CA PHE A 494 6.87 -11.97 2.39
C PHE A 494 8.17 -12.77 2.57
N PRO A 495 9.35 -12.17 2.28
CA PRO A 495 9.57 -10.81 1.79
C PRO A 495 9.13 -10.62 0.33
N VAL A 496 8.64 -9.44 -0.02
CA VAL A 496 8.16 -9.16 -1.39
C VAL A 496 9.33 -8.89 -2.31
N SER A 497 9.78 -9.94 -3.01
CA SER A 497 10.77 -9.83 -4.09
C SER A 497 10.17 -9.15 -5.32
N ASP A 498 8.93 -9.50 -5.64
CA ASP A 498 8.22 -9.00 -6.79
C ASP A 498 6.71 -8.76 -6.48
N MET A 499 6.13 -7.76 -7.13
CA MET A 499 4.92 -7.07 -6.67
C MET A 499 3.60 -7.62 -7.23
N ARG A 500 3.60 -8.18 -8.43
CA ARG A 500 2.44 -8.88 -9.06
C ARG A 500 2.26 -10.31 -8.57
N TYR A 501 3.26 -10.94 -7.96
CA TYR A 501 3.22 -12.26 -7.31
C TYR A 501 2.51 -12.02 -6.00
N PHE A 502 2.98 -11.04 -5.24
CA PHE A 502 2.26 -10.54 -4.08
C PHE A 502 0.79 -10.22 -4.44
N GLU A 503 0.55 -9.52 -5.55
CA GLU A 503 -0.81 -9.23 -6.01
C GLU A 503 -1.59 -10.47 -6.51
N LYS A 504 -0.93 -11.47 -7.10
CA LYS A 504 -1.53 -12.75 -7.53
C LYS A 504 -1.93 -13.58 -6.31
N GLU A 505 -1.02 -13.79 -5.38
CA GLU A 505 -1.25 -14.49 -4.11
C GLU A 505 -2.32 -13.79 -3.29
N LEU A 506 -2.28 -12.45 -3.23
CA LEU A 506 -3.32 -11.68 -2.56
C LEU A 506 -4.69 -11.88 -3.22
N ARG A 507 -4.79 -11.93 -4.55
CA ARG A 507 -6.05 -12.24 -5.26
C ARG A 507 -6.56 -13.66 -5.01
N ASN A 508 -5.66 -14.61 -4.80
CA ASN A 508 -5.99 -16.00 -4.50
C ASN A 508 -6.24 -16.25 -3.01
N THR A 509 -5.96 -15.28 -2.15
CA THR A 509 -6.20 -15.37 -0.72
C THR A 509 -7.70 -15.44 -0.47
N PRO A 510 -8.23 -16.49 0.19
CA PRO A 510 -9.61 -16.48 0.64
C PRO A 510 -9.84 -15.24 1.52
N LYS A 511 -10.97 -14.56 1.33
CA LYS A 511 -11.29 -13.33 2.07
C LYS A 511 -11.20 -13.53 3.59
N GLU A 512 -11.47 -14.73 4.08
CA GLU A 512 -11.33 -15.16 5.48
C GLU A 512 -9.88 -15.14 6.00
N GLN A 513 -8.91 -15.37 5.11
CA GLN A 513 -7.47 -15.45 5.40
C GLN A 513 -6.75 -14.11 5.19
N LEU A 514 -7.40 -13.10 4.61
CA LEU A 514 -6.82 -11.78 4.33
C LEU A 514 -6.21 -11.10 5.57
N ALA A 515 -6.86 -11.26 6.73
CA ALA A 515 -6.38 -10.70 7.98
C ALA A 515 -4.99 -11.26 8.39
N ALA A 516 -4.71 -12.53 8.10
CA ALA A 516 -3.42 -13.14 8.38
C ALA A 516 -2.32 -12.54 7.50
N VAL A 517 -2.62 -12.31 6.21
CA VAL A 517 -1.69 -11.68 5.26
C VAL A 517 -1.34 -10.24 5.68
N ILE A 518 -2.33 -9.46 6.11
CA ILE A 518 -2.10 -8.10 6.62
C ILE A 518 -1.22 -8.12 7.88
N ILE A 519 -1.42 -9.10 8.78
CA ILE A 519 -0.55 -9.27 9.96
C ILE A 519 0.88 -9.62 9.53
N TYR A 520 1.06 -10.49 8.53
CA TYR A 520 2.39 -10.80 7.99
C TYR A 520 3.12 -9.56 7.46
N ALA A 521 2.40 -8.62 6.83
CA ALA A 521 3.00 -7.36 6.37
C ALA A 521 3.68 -6.56 7.50
N PHE A 522 3.21 -6.70 8.75
CA PHE A 522 3.82 -6.03 9.91
C PHE A 522 5.24 -6.53 10.16
N THR A 523 5.45 -7.84 10.09
CA THR A 523 6.78 -8.46 10.27
C THR A 523 7.73 -8.10 9.13
N TYR A 524 7.21 -7.90 7.91
CA TYR A 524 8.01 -7.48 6.77
C TYR A 524 8.45 -6.01 6.83
N ARG A 525 7.64 -5.15 7.44
CA ARG A 525 7.76 -3.68 7.42
C ARG A 525 9.16 -3.15 7.74
N SER A 526 9.83 -3.67 8.76
CA SER A 526 11.13 -3.17 9.23
C SER A 526 12.27 -3.38 8.23
N ASN A 527 12.12 -4.36 7.33
CA ASN A 527 13.13 -4.75 6.35
C ASN A 527 12.72 -4.40 4.91
N ALA A 528 11.55 -3.78 4.72
CA ALA A 528 10.99 -3.49 3.40
C ALA A 528 11.53 -2.16 2.84
N ASP A 529 11.74 -2.11 1.52
CA ASP A 529 11.91 -0.84 0.82
C ASP A 529 10.65 0.03 1.02
N PRO A 530 10.78 1.29 1.47
CA PRO A 530 9.64 2.16 1.76
C PRO A 530 8.71 2.40 0.56
N ASN A 531 9.22 2.42 -0.67
CA ASN A 531 8.36 2.57 -1.86
C ASN A 531 7.54 1.31 -2.08
N LYS A 532 8.18 0.14 -2.05
CA LYS A 532 7.50 -1.15 -2.19
C LYS A 532 6.46 -1.36 -1.09
N PHE A 533 6.77 -1.00 0.15
CA PHE A 533 5.85 -1.15 1.27
C PHE A 533 4.62 -0.25 1.14
N ALA A 534 4.75 0.96 0.57
CA ALA A 534 3.60 1.83 0.28
C ALA A 534 2.66 1.16 -0.72
N ILE A 535 3.22 0.55 -1.77
CA ILE A 535 2.44 -0.14 -2.80
C ILE A 535 1.72 -1.35 -2.20
N ILE A 536 2.40 -2.14 -1.35
CA ILE A 536 1.82 -3.29 -0.64
C ILE A 536 0.62 -2.86 0.20
N LEU A 537 0.72 -1.77 0.97
CA LEU A 537 -0.39 -1.25 1.76
C LEU A 537 -1.60 -0.88 0.90
N ASN A 538 -1.37 -0.22 -0.25
CA ASN A 538 -2.43 0.17 -1.17
C ASN A 538 -3.09 -1.06 -1.82
N LEU A 539 -2.31 -2.11 -2.13
CA LEU A 539 -2.83 -3.36 -2.68
C LEU A 539 -3.68 -4.15 -1.65
N LEU A 540 -3.23 -4.21 -0.40
CA LEU A 540 -4.00 -4.81 0.70
C LEU A 540 -5.35 -4.09 0.90
N ASP A 541 -5.34 -2.75 0.91
CA ASP A 541 -6.57 -1.93 1.01
C ASP A 541 -7.52 -2.20 -0.16
N SER A 542 -6.98 -2.13 -1.38
CA SER A 542 -7.70 -2.40 -2.63
C SER A 542 -8.38 -3.77 -2.61
N HIS A 543 -7.64 -4.81 -2.23
CA HIS A 543 -8.17 -6.15 -2.19
C HIS A 543 -9.25 -6.32 -1.12
N ALA A 544 -9.04 -5.73 0.08
CA ALA A 544 -10.04 -5.75 1.14
C ALA A 544 -11.33 -5.04 0.70
N LEU A 545 -11.21 -3.88 0.02
CA LEU A 545 -12.33 -3.11 -0.50
C LEU A 545 -13.11 -3.88 -1.57
N HIS A 546 -12.44 -4.60 -2.47
CA HIS A 546 -13.11 -5.33 -3.55
C HIS A 546 -13.99 -6.48 -3.02
N ASN A 547 -13.60 -7.09 -1.90
CA ASN A 547 -14.27 -8.27 -1.34
C ASN A 547 -15.24 -7.95 -0.19
N VAL A 548 -15.30 -6.71 0.28
CA VAL A 548 -16.04 -6.32 1.49
C VAL A 548 -17.53 -6.66 1.45
N ASP A 549 -18.14 -6.65 0.26
CA ASP A 549 -19.58 -6.94 0.10
C ASP A 549 -19.88 -8.42 0.29
N ASP A 550 -18.92 -9.28 -0.04
CA ASP A 550 -18.99 -10.73 0.08
C ASP A 550 -18.44 -11.24 1.41
N MET A 551 -17.72 -10.42 2.18
CA MET A 551 -17.20 -10.80 3.50
C MET A 551 -18.33 -10.91 4.52
N SER A 552 -18.24 -11.91 5.41
CA SER A 552 -19.04 -11.93 6.64
C SER A 552 -18.64 -10.77 7.56
N ALA A 553 -19.51 -10.32 8.46
CA ALA A 553 -19.12 -9.33 9.48
C ALA A 553 -17.88 -9.75 10.26
N ASP A 554 -17.76 -11.04 10.61
CA ASP A 554 -16.56 -11.58 11.28
C ASP A 554 -15.30 -11.34 10.43
N THR A 555 -15.33 -11.69 9.15
CA THR A 555 -14.21 -11.50 8.22
C THR A 555 -13.83 -10.02 8.08
N ILE A 556 -14.82 -9.12 7.94
CA ILE A 556 -14.59 -7.67 7.87
C ILE A 556 -13.88 -7.19 9.15
N LEU A 557 -14.38 -7.59 10.31
CA LEU A 557 -13.82 -7.20 11.61
C LEU A 557 -12.40 -7.73 11.82
N ARG A 558 -12.09 -8.95 11.32
CA ARG A 558 -10.75 -9.58 11.36
C ARG A 558 -9.76 -8.77 10.52
N THR A 559 -10.21 -8.38 9.33
CA THR A 559 -9.44 -7.56 8.40
C THR A 559 -9.20 -6.16 8.97
N LEU A 560 -10.21 -5.51 9.52
CA LEU A 560 -10.07 -4.23 10.22
C LEU A 560 -9.06 -4.31 11.37
N TYR A 561 -9.12 -5.37 12.19
CA TYR A 561 -8.18 -5.59 13.28
C TYR A 561 -6.74 -5.71 12.78
N SER A 562 -6.52 -6.48 11.71
CA SER A 562 -5.19 -6.64 11.12
C SER A 562 -4.61 -5.32 10.59
N PHE A 563 -5.42 -4.47 9.95
CA PHE A 563 -4.98 -3.13 9.52
C PHE A 563 -4.72 -2.19 10.70
N LEU A 564 -5.54 -2.28 11.75
CA LEU A 564 -5.31 -1.52 12.99
C LEU A 564 -3.95 -1.88 13.62
N PHE A 565 -3.56 -3.16 13.55
CA PHE A 565 -2.25 -3.61 14.01
C PHE A 565 -1.11 -3.13 13.10
N LEU A 566 -1.31 -3.13 11.77
CA LEU A 566 -0.30 -2.79 10.79
C LEU A 566 -0.03 -1.28 10.66
N ILE A 567 -1.09 -0.47 10.60
CA ILE A 567 -1.07 0.97 10.33
C ILE A 567 -2.09 1.72 11.21
N PRO A 568 -1.97 1.67 12.55
CA PRO A 568 -2.97 2.21 13.49
C PRO A 568 -3.28 3.70 13.26
N ASN A 569 -2.28 4.48 12.85
CA ASN A 569 -2.41 5.93 12.64
C ASN A 569 -3.05 6.30 11.31
N TRP A 570 -3.10 5.37 10.36
CA TRP A 570 -3.60 5.63 9.01
C TRP A 570 -4.77 4.76 8.59
N MET A 571 -5.28 3.90 9.48
CA MET A 571 -6.40 3.02 9.21
C MET A 571 -7.60 3.72 8.54
N THR A 572 -7.86 4.98 8.89
CA THR A 572 -8.99 5.77 8.36
C THR A 572 -8.77 6.33 6.95
N ARG A 573 -7.56 6.20 6.41
CA ARG A 573 -7.23 6.51 5.01
C ARG A 573 -7.60 5.37 4.07
N LEU A 574 -7.71 4.15 4.59
CA LEU A 574 -8.14 2.97 3.84
C LEU A 574 -9.53 3.21 3.26
N ASP A 575 -9.70 2.93 1.97
CA ASP A 575 -11.01 2.95 1.37
C ASP A 575 -11.85 1.75 1.80
N PHE A 576 -11.19 0.60 2.07
CA PHE A 576 -11.82 -0.54 2.73
C PHE A 576 -12.47 -0.14 4.05
N TYR A 577 -11.78 0.65 4.89
CA TYR A 577 -12.31 1.07 6.18
C TYR A 577 -13.66 1.77 6.04
N GLY A 578 -13.79 2.72 5.11
CA GLY A 578 -15.03 3.48 4.94
C GLY A 578 -16.20 2.62 4.48
N ARG A 579 -15.98 1.71 3.51
CA ARG A 579 -17.01 0.79 3.03
C ARG A 579 -17.35 -0.29 4.06
N ALA A 580 -16.35 -0.80 4.78
CA ALA A 580 -16.52 -1.74 5.88
C ALA A 580 -17.42 -1.18 6.99
N MET A 581 -17.25 0.10 7.36
CA MET A 581 -18.11 0.76 8.33
C MET A 581 -19.58 0.82 7.87
N GLN A 582 -19.83 1.09 6.59
CA GLN A 582 -21.19 1.04 6.03
C GLN A 582 -21.76 -0.38 6.08
N ARG A 583 -21.00 -1.37 5.61
CA ARG A 583 -21.47 -2.76 5.53
C ARG A 583 -21.78 -3.35 6.91
N LEU A 584 -20.93 -3.09 7.90
CA LEU A 584 -21.14 -3.54 9.27
C LEU A 584 -22.33 -2.81 9.94
N TYR A 585 -22.52 -1.52 9.64
CA TYR A 585 -23.70 -0.79 10.11
C TYR A 585 -24.99 -1.35 9.53
N GLU A 586 -25.04 -1.58 8.21
CA GLU A 586 -26.19 -2.17 7.53
C GLU A 586 -26.52 -3.58 8.05
N GLU A 587 -25.50 -4.39 8.34
CA GLU A 587 -25.67 -5.72 8.91
C GLU A 587 -26.19 -5.64 10.35
N PHE A 588 -25.61 -4.77 11.16
CA PHE A 588 -26.07 -4.52 12.51
C PHE A 588 -27.54 -4.11 12.53
N GLU A 589 -27.95 -3.12 11.72
CA GLU A 589 -29.36 -2.67 11.65
C GLU A 589 -30.34 -3.79 11.26
N LYS A 590 -29.93 -4.67 10.33
CA LYS A 590 -30.73 -5.82 9.87
C LYS A 590 -30.78 -6.97 10.88
N ASP A 591 -29.81 -7.07 11.78
CA ASP A 591 -29.76 -8.12 12.79
C ASP A 591 -30.95 -7.96 13.77
N THR A 592 -31.70 -9.04 13.95
CA THR A 592 -32.80 -9.12 14.91
C THR A 592 -32.30 -9.37 16.34
N ASN A 593 -31.05 -9.81 16.51
CA ASN A 593 -30.44 -10.15 17.79
C ASN A 593 -29.15 -9.35 18.05
N LYS A 594 -29.24 -8.02 17.94
CA LYS A 594 -28.14 -7.08 18.10
C LYS A 594 -27.51 -7.19 19.50
N SER A 595 -26.19 -7.42 19.59
CA SER A 595 -25.46 -7.49 20.86
C SER A 595 -24.75 -6.19 21.23
N LYS A 596 -24.52 -5.99 22.54
CA LYS A 596 -23.70 -4.90 23.08
C LYS A 596 -22.30 -4.88 22.47
N GLU A 597 -21.69 -6.05 22.33
CA GLU A 597 -20.32 -6.20 21.81
C GLU A 597 -20.22 -5.69 20.37
N GLN A 598 -21.20 -6.02 19.51
CA GLN A 598 -21.27 -5.51 18.14
C GLN A 598 -21.40 -3.98 18.13
N PHE A 599 -22.28 -3.42 18.97
CA PHE A 599 -22.47 -1.98 19.10
C PHE A 599 -21.18 -1.24 19.52
N VAL A 600 -20.52 -1.70 20.58
CA VAL A 600 -19.27 -1.10 21.08
C VAL A 600 -18.17 -1.19 20.02
N GLN A 601 -18.09 -2.30 19.31
CA GLN A 601 -17.09 -2.51 18.26
C GLN A 601 -17.28 -1.59 17.06
N LEU A 602 -18.53 -1.39 16.62
CA LEU A 602 -18.87 -0.39 15.60
C LEU A 602 -18.50 1.01 16.07
N CYS A 603 -18.87 1.38 17.30
CA CYS A 603 -18.52 2.68 17.87
C CYS A 603 -17.01 2.92 17.84
N PHE A 604 -16.22 1.93 18.28
CA PHE A 604 -14.76 2.02 18.27
C PHE A 604 -14.22 2.28 16.87
N TYR A 605 -14.57 1.45 15.89
CA TYR A 605 -13.98 1.56 14.55
C TYR A 605 -14.41 2.85 13.88
N MET A 606 -15.70 3.19 13.90
CA MET A 606 -16.19 4.45 13.32
C MET A 606 -15.58 5.67 14.03
N GLY A 607 -15.33 5.56 15.34
CA GLY A 607 -14.67 6.56 16.18
C GLY A 607 -13.23 6.91 15.79
N LEU A 608 -12.60 6.13 14.91
CA LEU A 608 -11.27 6.43 14.38
C LEU A 608 -11.32 7.61 13.38
N SER A 609 -12.43 7.79 12.64
CA SER A 609 -12.54 8.70 11.49
C SER A 609 -12.81 10.17 11.84
N LYS A 610 -11.78 10.96 12.14
CA LYS A 610 -11.95 12.39 12.52
C LYS A 610 -12.48 13.32 11.42
N LYS A 611 -12.39 12.95 10.14
CA LYS A 611 -12.74 13.83 8.98
C LYS A 611 -13.97 13.31 8.26
N GLN A 612 -14.68 14.19 7.55
CA GLN A 612 -15.66 13.75 6.56
C GLN A 612 -14.94 13.01 5.43
N THR A 613 -15.21 11.72 5.33
CA THR A 613 -14.71 10.82 4.28
C THR A 613 -15.81 10.56 3.26
N LYS A 614 -15.46 10.00 2.09
CA LYS A 614 -16.38 9.59 1.04
C LYS A 614 -17.62 8.84 1.56
N TYR A 615 -17.46 8.04 2.60
CA TYR A 615 -18.50 7.17 3.15
C TYR A 615 -19.27 7.76 4.34
N ASN A 616 -18.98 9.02 4.72
CA ASN A 616 -19.67 9.74 5.80
C ASN A 616 -19.74 8.96 7.13
N VAL A 617 -18.68 8.24 7.49
CA VAL A 617 -18.61 7.39 8.69
C VAL A 617 -19.02 8.12 9.98
N ASN A 618 -18.68 9.41 10.12
CA ASN A 618 -19.10 10.22 11.27
C ASN A 618 -20.62 10.37 11.41
N LYS A 619 -21.33 10.44 10.28
CA LYS A 619 -22.80 10.50 10.27
C LYS A 619 -23.39 9.15 10.66
N LEU A 620 -22.77 8.04 10.24
CA LEU A 620 -23.17 6.68 10.64
C LEU A 620 -22.98 6.49 12.14
N LEU A 621 -21.81 6.85 12.70
CA LEU A 621 -21.56 6.79 14.14
C LEU A 621 -22.60 7.59 14.91
N LYS A 622 -22.86 8.83 14.48
CA LYS A 622 -23.87 9.67 15.11
C LYS A 622 -25.24 8.98 15.12
N SER A 623 -25.66 8.44 13.98
CA SER A 623 -26.96 7.75 13.85
C SER A 623 -27.03 6.48 14.71
N LEU A 624 -25.96 5.70 14.74
CA LEU A 624 -25.83 4.50 15.58
C LEU A 624 -25.95 4.85 17.06
N MET A 625 -25.25 5.88 17.52
CA MET A 625 -25.28 6.32 18.92
C MET A 625 -26.64 6.92 19.30
N GLU A 626 -27.24 7.73 18.43
CA GLU A 626 -28.57 8.32 18.67
C GLU A 626 -29.67 7.24 18.74
N SER A 627 -29.52 6.13 18.03
CA SER A 627 -30.55 5.10 17.94
C SER A 627 -30.42 3.98 18.96
N HIS A 628 -29.19 3.61 19.37
CA HIS A 628 -28.96 2.36 20.12
C HIS A 628 -28.14 2.51 21.41
N LEU A 629 -27.55 3.69 21.70
CA LEU A 629 -26.67 3.84 22.87
C LEU A 629 -27.38 3.58 24.20
N SER A 630 -28.63 4.00 24.34
CA SER A 630 -29.44 3.80 25.54
C SER A 630 -29.64 2.33 25.87
N ASP A 631 -29.79 1.50 24.84
CA ASP A 631 -30.24 0.11 24.97
C ASP A 631 -29.15 -0.75 25.62
N TYR A 632 -27.89 -0.40 25.40
CA TYR A 632 -26.72 -1.15 25.87
C TYR A 632 -26.04 -0.53 27.09
N MET A 633 -26.40 0.69 27.48
CA MET A 633 -25.64 1.48 28.45
C MET A 633 -25.48 0.81 29.82
N LYS A 634 -26.51 0.10 30.26
CA LYS A 634 -26.53 -0.58 31.56
C LYS A 634 -25.61 -1.82 31.59
N GLU A 635 -25.42 -2.47 30.44
CA GLU A 635 -24.63 -3.70 30.32
C GLU A 635 -23.15 -3.43 29.97
N MET A 636 -22.82 -2.20 29.57
CA MET A 636 -21.45 -1.79 29.24
C MET A 636 -20.53 -1.79 30.46
N SER A 637 -19.36 -2.40 30.29
CA SER A 637 -18.23 -2.28 31.22
C SER A 637 -17.60 -0.88 31.14
N THR A 638 -16.74 -0.54 32.10
CA THR A 638 -15.94 0.70 32.06
C THR A 638 -15.12 0.84 30.77
N VAL A 639 -14.57 -0.27 30.26
CA VAL A 639 -13.78 -0.25 29.02
C VAL A 639 -14.68 0.04 27.83
N ASP A 640 -15.84 -0.60 27.74
CA ASP A 640 -16.85 -0.34 26.69
C ASP A 640 -17.27 1.13 26.68
N MET A 641 -17.60 1.65 27.86
CA MET A 641 -17.98 3.04 28.04
C MET A 641 -16.86 3.98 27.59
N ALA A 642 -15.60 3.70 27.93
CA ALA A 642 -14.46 4.52 27.50
C ALA A 642 -14.28 4.53 25.98
N LEU A 643 -14.58 3.43 25.30
CA LEU A 643 -14.44 3.30 23.85
C LEU A 643 -15.50 4.09 23.10
N VAL A 644 -16.75 3.93 23.50
CA VAL A 644 -17.88 4.70 22.97
C VAL A 644 -17.67 6.19 23.21
N SER A 645 -17.23 6.55 24.42
CA SER A 645 -16.96 7.93 24.81
C SER A 645 -15.79 8.53 24.01
N ASN A 646 -14.71 7.77 23.80
CA ASN A 646 -13.56 8.20 22.99
C ASN A 646 -13.89 8.27 21.49
N ALA A 647 -14.79 7.41 20.99
CA ALA A 647 -15.29 7.48 19.62
C ALA A 647 -16.04 8.79 19.38
N ALA A 648 -16.96 9.14 20.27
CA ALA A 648 -17.66 10.42 20.25
C ALA A 648 -16.68 11.61 20.33
N TYR A 649 -15.71 11.54 21.26
CA TYR A 649 -14.66 12.55 21.41
C TYR A 649 -13.89 12.79 20.11
N LYS A 650 -13.32 11.73 19.53
CA LYS A 650 -12.50 11.82 18.32
C LYS A 650 -13.27 12.34 17.11
N THR A 651 -14.56 12.04 17.02
CA THR A 651 -15.43 12.44 15.91
C THR A 651 -16.19 13.73 16.18
N SER A 652 -15.95 14.38 17.33
CA SER A 652 -16.63 15.61 17.77
C SER A 652 -18.16 15.48 17.82
N ASN A 653 -18.68 14.29 18.16
CA ASN A 653 -20.10 14.03 18.32
C ASN A 653 -20.53 14.27 19.78
N VAL A 654 -21.30 15.33 20.00
CA VAL A 654 -21.93 15.62 21.30
C VAL A 654 -23.15 14.72 21.45
N ILE A 655 -23.26 14.00 22.57
CA ILE A 655 -24.32 13.03 22.84
C ILE A 655 -25.33 13.70 23.76
N LYS A 656 -26.55 13.86 23.27
CA LYS A 656 -27.64 14.49 24.04
C LYS A 656 -28.34 13.45 24.91
N SER A 657 -27.69 13.03 26.00
CA SER A 657 -28.26 12.08 26.96
C SER A 657 -27.77 12.38 28.38
N ASP A 658 -28.69 12.64 29.29
CA ASP A 658 -28.39 12.87 30.70
C ASP A 658 -27.91 11.59 31.38
N GLU A 659 -28.45 10.43 31.01
CA GLU A 659 -28.00 9.12 31.50
C GLU A 659 -26.53 8.86 31.15
N PHE A 660 -26.13 9.19 29.91
CA PHE A 660 -24.75 9.09 29.47
C PHE A 660 -23.82 10.03 30.27
N ASN A 661 -24.24 11.28 30.49
CA ASN A 661 -23.48 12.27 31.26
C ASN A 661 -23.31 11.84 32.73
N GLN A 662 -24.36 11.32 33.36
CA GLN A 662 -24.30 10.78 34.72
C GLN A 662 -23.39 9.55 34.80
N ARG A 663 -23.45 8.67 33.80
CA ARG A 663 -22.54 7.52 33.73
C ARG A 663 -21.09 7.95 33.57
N LEU A 664 -20.78 8.94 32.71
CA LEU A 664 -19.44 9.49 32.58
C LEU A 664 -18.89 10.04 33.91
N LEU A 665 -19.71 10.81 34.62
CA LEU A 665 -19.35 11.34 35.94
C LEU A 665 -18.97 10.20 36.91
N LYS A 666 -19.81 9.16 36.96
CA LYS A 666 -19.56 8.00 37.81
C LYS A 666 -18.28 7.27 37.43
N GLU A 667 -18.05 6.98 36.15
CA GLU A 667 -16.83 6.28 35.70
C GLU A 667 -15.55 7.04 36.04
N VAL A 668 -15.55 8.38 35.99
CA VAL A 668 -14.38 9.18 36.39
C VAL A 668 -14.08 9.03 37.88
N LEU A 669 -15.12 9.07 38.72
CA LEU A 669 -14.97 8.99 40.18
C LEU A 669 -14.66 7.56 40.65
N ASP A 670 -15.13 6.54 39.94
CA ASP A 670 -14.97 5.12 40.27
C ASP A 670 -13.59 4.56 39.87
N ILE A 671 -12.81 5.28 39.04
CA ILE A 671 -11.42 4.89 38.72
C ILE A 671 -10.57 5.04 39.99
N SER A 672 -10.49 3.98 40.77
CA SER A 672 -9.66 3.93 41.98
C SER A 672 -8.18 3.71 41.64
N ASN A 673 -7.34 4.29 42.49
CA ASN A 673 -5.90 4.48 42.35
C ASN A 673 -5.10 3.21 41.98
N THR A 674 -4.15 3.40 41.04
CA THR A 674 -2.92 2.62 40.85
C THR A 674 -3.05 1.14 40.46
N SER A 675 -3.30 0.91 39.18
CA SER A 675 -2.74 -0.25 38.47
C SER A 675 -2.33 0.18 37.06
N ASN A 676 -1.32 -0.49 36.50
CA ASN A 676 -0.73 -0.16 35.20
C ASN A 676 -1.82 -0.17 34.10
N GLY A 677 -2.37 1.01 33.85
CA GLY A 677 -3.28 1.25 32.76
C GLY A 677 -4.48 2.16 32.99
N ASN A 678 -4.99 2.33 34.19
CA ASN A 678 -6.26 3.08 34.40
C ASN A 678 -6.21 4.54 33.94
N ASP A 679 -5.02 5.13 33.84
CA ASP A 679 -4.74 6.47 33.31
C ASP A 679 -5.34 6.70 31.92
N ALA A 680 -5.30 5.69 31.05
CA ALA A 680 -5.84 5.79 29.70
C ALA A 680 -7.37 5.91 29.69
N LEU A 681 -8.03 5.26 30.64
CA LEU A 681 -9.48 5.31 30.82
C LEU A 681 -9.88 6.67 31.40
N LEU A 682 -9.21 7.10 32.47
CA LEU A 682 -9.43 8.41 33.10
C LEU A 682 -9.30 9.53 32.06
N VAL A 683 -8.19 9.58 31.34
CA VAL A 683 -7.95 10.62 30.32
C VAL A 683 -9.00 10.56 29.19
N SER A 684 -9.51 9.37 28.86
CA SER A 684 -10.55 9.22 27.84
C SER A 684 -11.90 9.75 28.31
N PHE A 685 -12.30 9.46 29.54
CA PHE A 685 -13.52 10.00 30.12
C PHE A 685 -13.44 11.51 30.34
N ILE A 686 -12.30 12.03 30.84
CA ILE A 686 -12.07 13.47 30.95
C ILE A 686 -12.21 14.16 29.59
N LYS A 687 -11.59 13.62 28.54
CA LYS A 687 -11.77 14.14 27.17
C LYS A 687 -13.24 14.16 26.74
N SER A 688 -13.98 13.10 27.04
CA SER A 688 -15.40 13.02 26.70
C SER A 688 -16.24 14.02 27.49
N MET A 689 -16.00 14.20 28.79
CA MET A 689 -16.63 15.26 29.58
C MET A 689 -16.36 16.65 29.01
N ARG A 690 -15.12 16.93 28.61
CA ARG A 690 -14.74 18.18 27.94
C ARG A 690 -15.52 18.40 26.63
N LEU A 691 -15.68 17.36 25.80
CA LEU A 691 -16.50 17.45 24.58
C LEU A 691 -17.97 17.70 24.90
N GLN A 692 -18.54 17.00 25.90
CA GLN A 692 -19.92 17.20 26.32
C GLN A 692 -20.14 18.55 27.04
N ARG A 693 -19.05 19.28 27.36
CA ARG A 693 -19.07 20.47 28.23
C ARG A 693 -19.72 20.18 29.58
N LEU A 694 -19.43 18.99 30.11
CA LEU A 694 -19.96 18.55 31.40
C LEU A 694 -19.07 19.13 32.51
N HIS A 695 -19.57 20.18 33.16
CA HIS A 695 -18.89 20.82 34.29
C HIS A 695 -19.25 20.12 35.60
N SER A 696 -18.27 19.81 36.44
CA SER A 696 -18.48 19.12 37.72
C SER A 696 -17.40 19.48 38.75
N PRO A 697 -17.76 20.19 39.84
CA PRO A 697 -16.85 20.51 40.94
C PRO A 697 -16.24 19.26 41.59
N ILE A 698 -17.04 18.21 41.80
CA ILE A 698 -16.59 16.96 42.45
C ILE A 698 -15.48 16.28 41.63
N VAL A 699 -15.56 16.34 40.29
CA VAL A 699 -14.48 15.82 39.42
C VAL A 699 -13.24 16.70 39.51
N CYS A 700 -13.40 18.02 39.65
CA CYS A 700 -12.26 18.92 39.85
C CYS A 700 -11.54 18.64 41.17
N GLU A 701 -12.27 18.34 42.25
CA GLU A 701 -11.72 17.89 43.52
C GLU A 701 -10.98 16.55 43.38
N TYR A 702 -11.57 15.59 42.65
CA TYR A 702 -10.91 14.32 42.37
C TYR A 702 -9.59 14.51 41.59
N ILE A 703 -9.57 15.36 40.56
CA ILE A 703 -8.34 15.71 39.83
C ILE A 703 -7.35 16.44 40.74
N ALA A 704 -7.81 17.32 41.63
CA ALA A 704 -6.94 18.02 42.58
C ALA A 704 -6.22 17.02 43.50
N ASN A 705 -6.90 15.98 43.98
CA ASN A 705 -6.29 14.90 44.76
C ASN A 705 -5.21 14.14 43.98
N ILE A 706 -5.39 13.93 42.66
CA ILE A 706 -4.35 13.34 41.80
C ILE A 706 -3.14 14.29 41.70
N CYS A 707 -3.38 15.60 41.58
CA CYS A 707 -2.31 16.59 41.45
C CYS A 707 -1.46 16.73 42.72
N GLN A 708 -2.06 16.52 43.89
CA GLN A 708 -1.35 16.53 45.17
C GLN A 708 -0.46 15.29 45.38
N ASP A 709 -0.70 14.21 44.63
CA ASP A 709 0.12 12.99 44.64
C ASP A 709 1.09 12.99 43.45
N THR A 710 2.31 13.51 43.68
CA THR A 710 3.34 13.65 42.64
C THR A 710 3.63 12.32 41.93
N GLN A 711 3.59 11.20 42.64
CA GLN A 711 3.86 9.89 42.06
C GLN A 711 2.77 9.50 41.06
N LYS A 712 1.48 9.72 41.40
CA LYS A 712 0.38 9.48 40.46
C LYS A 712 0.40 10.44 39.28
N LEU A 713 0.69 11.72 39.53
CA LEU A 713 0.77 12.71 38.47
C LEU A 713 1.89 12.39 37.46
N GLN A 714 3.04 11.92 37.92
CA GLN A 714 4.17 11.52 37.07
C GLN A 714 3.94 10.19 36.32
N GLN A 715 3.06 9.31 36.80
CA GLN A 715 2.65 8.09 36.07
C GLN A 715 1.85 8.43 34.81
N LEU A 716 1.09 9.54 34.84
CA LEU A 716 0.36 10.01 33.67
C LEU A 716 1.32 10.43 32.55
N GLN A 717 1.03 9.98 31.34
CA GLN A 717 1.68 10.52 30.14
C GLN A 717 1.44 12.04 30.05
N ALA A 718 2.39 12.77 29.47
CA ALA A 718 2.31 14.24 29.31
C ALA A 718 0.96 14.71 28.73
N ARG A 719 0.43 13.99 27.73
CA ARG A 719 -0.89 14.27 27.15
C ARG A 719 -2.04 14.13 28.14
N GLY A 720 -1.97 13.17 29.05
CA GLY A 720 -2.94 12.98 30.12
C GLY A 720 -2.96 14.18 31.06
N GLN A 721 -1.78 14.59 31.52
CA GLN A 721 -1.60 15.77 32.38
C GLN A 721 -2.21 17.03 31.74
N VAL A 722 -1.92 17.27 30.45
CA VAL A 722 -2.46 18.42 29.69
C VAL A 722 -4.00 18.41 29.64
N HIS A 723 -4.63 17.24 29.45
CA HIS A 723 -6.09 17.16 29.36
C HIS A 723 -6.78 17.26 30.72
N LEU A 724 -6.16 16.80 31.81
CA LEU A 724 -6.63 17.07 33.16
C LEU A 724 -6.60 18.57 33.45
N PHE A 725 -5.48 19.23 33.11
CA PHE A 725 -5.36 20.68 33.30
C PHE A 725 -6.38 21.46 32.46
N ALA A 726 -6.60 21.04 31.21
CA ALA A 726 -7.61 21.67 30.35
C ALA A 726 -9.04 21.48 30.88
N TYR A 727 -9.36 20.37 31.54
CA TYR A 727 -10.67 20.20 32.18
C TYR A 727 -10.85 21.13 33.37
N LEU A 728 -9.82 21.31 34.21
CA LEU A 728 -9.83 22.32 35.28
C LEU A 728 -10.02 23.73 34.70
N ALA A 729 -9.34 24.04 33.60
CA ALA A 729 -9.46 25.33 32.90
C ALA A 729 -10.87 25.58 32.35
N GLU A 730 -11.53 24.56 31.80
CA GLU A 730 -12.93 24.65 31.34
C GLU A 730 -13.93 24.78 32.49
N ASN A 731 -13.61 24.27 33.68
CA ASN A 731 -14.39 24.44 34.91
C ASN A 731 -14.00 25.71 35.69
N LEU A 732 -13.10 26.53 35.13
CA LEU A 732 -12.58 27.75 35.77
C LEU A 732 -11.95 27.50 37.15
N TRP A 733 -11.41 26.30 37.38
CA TRP A 733 -10.89 25.81 38.66
C TRP A 733 -9.41 26.20 38.84
N ASP A 734 -9.17 27.41 39.36
CA ASP A 734 -7.87 28.06 39.46
C ASP A 734 -7.13 27.82 40.81
N SER A 735 -7.39 26.69 41.48
CA SER A 735 -6.72 26.37 42.74
C SER A 735 -5.22 26.07 42.52
N LYS A 736 -4.35 26.84 43.19
CA LYS A 736 -2.89 26.67 43.09
C LYS A 736 -2.39 25.28 43.51
N GLU A 737 -3.12 24.61 44.40
CA GLU A 737 -2.80 23.27 44.88
C GLU A 737 -2.82 22.21 43.76
N CYS A 738 -3.55 22.47 42.67
CA CYS A 738 -3.59 21.58 41.52
C CYS A 738 -2.87 22.15 40.29
N THR A 739 -2.95 23.47 40.05
CA THR A 739 -2.34 24.08 38.86
C THR A 739 -0.81 24.07 38.91
N GLN A 740 -0.20 24.30 40.08
CA GLN A 740 1.27 24.38 40.20
C GLN A 740 1.95 23.02 39.96
N PRO A 741 1.52 21.90 40.59
CA PRO A 741 2.06 20.57 40.28
C PRO A 741 1.93 20.18 38.80
N LEU A 742 0.81 20.55 38.15
CA LEU A 742 0.60 20.30 36.72
C LEU A 742 1.57 21.08 35.83
N ILE A 743 1.82 22.36 36.14
CA ILE A 743 2.78 23.20 35.41
C ILE A 743 4.19 22.62 35.51
N GLU A 744 4.59 22.21 36.71
CA GLU A 744 5.89 21.59 36.96
C GLU A 744 6.05 20.28 36.21
N ALA A 745 5.08 19.36 36.34
CA ALA A 745 5.10 18.06 35.67
C ALA A 745 5.13 18.20 34.13
N ILE A 746 4.30 19.07 33.54
CA ILE A 746 4.26 19.26 32.09
C ILE A 746 5.55 19.91 31.58
N THR A 747 6.11 20.89 32.31
CA THR A 747 7.37 21.54 31.91
C THR A 747 8.57 20.60 32.01
N GLU A 748 8.58 19.71 33.00
CA GLU A 748 9.56 18.62 33.08
C GLU A 748 9.49 17.72 31.84
N GLN A 749 8.29 17.33 31.41
CA GLN A 749 8.08 16.54 30.19
C GLN A 749 8.55 17.27 28.91
N ILE A 750 8.33 18.58 28.82
CA ILE A 750 8.86 19.41 27.72
C ILE A 750 10.39 19.40 27.75
N THR A 751 11.00 19.55 28.92
CA THR A 751 12.46 19.53 29.09
C THR A 751 13.05 18.19 28.66
N LEU A 752 12.46 17.08 29.11
CA LEU A 752 12.88 15.74 28.75
C LEU A 752 12.75 15.47 27.25
N SER A 753 11.70 16.00 26.61
CA SER A 753 11.48 15.88 25.17
C SER A 753 12.60 16.54 24.36
N ARG A 754 13.15 17.67 24.83
CA ARG A 754 14.23 18.41 24.14
C ARG A 754 15.61 17.76 24.24
N ARG A 755 15.86 16.91 25.24
CA ARG A 755 17.18 16.30 25.50
C ARG A 755 17.44 14.99 24.73
N ARG A 756 16.46 14.43 24.02
CA ARG A 756 16.56 13.10 23.41
C ARG A 756 16.85 13.16 21.91
N THR A 757 17.97 12.58 21.48
CA THR A 757 18.27 12.25 20.07
C THR A 757 17.76 10.85 19.75
N ALA A 758 16.96 10.74 18.68
CA ALA A 758 16.50 9.52 17.99
C ALA A 758 16.03 8.30 18.83
N GLY A 759 14.71 8.04 18.87
CA GLY A 759 14.20 6.66 18.96
C GLY A 759 13.21 6.26 20.08
N HIS A 760 12.53 7.16 20.82
CA HIS A 760 11.49 6.78 21.80
C HIS A 760 10.20 7.64 21.72
N SER A 761 9.05 7.00 21.94
CA SER A 761 7.70 7.38 21.47
C SER A 761 6.93 8.48 22.24
N ALA A 762 7.60 9.47 22.83
CA ALA A 762 6.90 10.47 23.65
C ALA A 762 7.45 11.89 23.45
N THR A 763 7.47 12.37 22.21
CA THR A 763 7.70 13.79 21.91
C THR A 763 6.44 14.61 22.18
N ILE A 764 6.53 15.67 22.98
CA ILE A 764 5.41 16.59 23.16
C ILE A 764 5.11 17.35 21.86
N ARG A 765 3.84 17.41 21.46
CA ARG A 765 3.42 18.02 20.18
C ARG A 765 3.11 19.50 20.34
N GLY A 766 3.20 20.28 19.26
CA GLY A 766 2.81 21.70 19.25
C GLY A 766 1.41 21.94 19.86
N LYS A 767 0.43 21.10 19.52
CA LYS A 767 -0.95 21.20 20.06
C LYS A 767 -1.06 20.92 21.56
N ASP A 768 -0.20 20.06 22.11
CA ASP A 768 -0.21 19.75 23.55
C ASP A 768 0.36 20.95 24.31
N ILE A 769 1.43 21.58 23.78
CA ILE A 769 1.97 22.85 24.30
C ILE A 769 0.92 23.97 24.19
N ALA A 770 0.23 24.08 23.05
CA ALA A 770 -0.83 25.08 22.86
C ALA A 770 -1.98 24.89 23.87
N THR A 771 -2.42 23.65 24.09
CA THR A 771 -3.48 23.34 25.08
C THR A 771 -3.01 23.65 26.50
N PHE A 772 -1.76 23.32 26.84
CA PHE A 772 -1.15 23.65 28.12
C PHE A 772 -1.09 25.17 28.36
N LEU A 773 -0.56 25.93 27.39
CA LEU A 773 -0.49 27.39 27.47
C LEU A 773 -1.87 28.02 27.51
N TRP A 774 -2.85 27.46 26.78
CA TRP A 774 -4.24 27.88 26.87
C TRP A 774 -4.80 27.67 28.27
N SER A 775 -4.52 26.53 28.93
CA SER A 775 -4.95 26.30 30.32
C SER A 775 -4.32 27.29 31.29
N CYS A 776 -3.02 27.55 31.15
CA CYS A 776 -2.33 28.57 31.95
C CYS A 776 -2.95 29.96 31.73
N ALA A 777 -3.16 30.34 30.47
CA ALA A 777 -3.79 31.60 30.11
C ALA A 777 -5.22 31.67 30.66
N GLN A 778 -6.03 30.63 30.51
CA GLN A 778 -7.42 30.63 30.99
C GLN A 778 -7.51 30.85 32.50
N LEU A 779 -6.70 30.11 33.27
CA LEU A 779 -6.69 30.11 34.74
C LEU A 779 -5.74 31.15 35.37
N ASN A 780 -5.12 32.02 34.57
CA ASN A 780 -4.18 33.05 35.04
C ASN A 780 -2.94 32.50 35.76
N CYS A 781 -2.41 31.38 35.30
CA CYS A 781 -1.23 30.77 35.93
C CYS A 781 0.07 31.40 35.41
N SER A 782 0.85 31.99 36.32
CA SER A 782 2.19 32.51 36.02
C SER A 782 3.21 31.40 35.78
N LEU A 783 4.12 31.61 34.83
CA LEU A 783 5.27 30.74 34.56
C LEU A 783 6.55 31.36 35.13
N SER A 784 7.42 30.55 35.74
CA SER A 784 8.76 31.02 36.13
C SER A 784 9.61 31.31 34.89
N SER A 785 10.65 32.14 35.03
CA SER A 785 11.55 32.49 33.92
C SER A 785 12.19 31.24 33.28
N ILE A 786 12.46 30.20 34.07
CA ILE A 786 13.01 28.92 33.58
C ILE A 786 11.94 28.15 32.80
N GLN A 787 10.71 28.10 33.29
CA GLN A 787 9.60 27.42 32.62
C GLN A 787 9.29 28.09 31.28
N PHE A 788 9.16 29.42 31.27
CA PHE A 788 8.96 30.20 30.06
C PHE A 788 10.05 29.95 29.02
N ARG A 789 11.34 30.09 29.38
CA ARG A 789 12.46 29.82 28.47
C ARG A 789 12.46 28.39 27.94
N THR A 790 12.06 27.42 28.76
CA THR A 790 11.96 26.01 28.34
C THR A 790 10.91 25.83 27.25
N ILE A 791 9.74 26.45 27.43
CA ILE A 791 8.63 26.41 26.47
C ILE A 791 9.00 27.16 25.19
N GLU A 792 9.53 28.37 25.31
CA GLU A 792 9.96 29.21 24.19
C GLU A 792 10.96 28.47 23.30
N ASN A 793 12.02 27.92 23.91
CA ASN A 793 13.00 27.14 23.17
C ASN A 793 12.37 25.89 22.52
N SER A 794 11.42 25.22 23.18
CA SER A 794 10.71 24.10 22.56
C SER A 794 9.89 24.52 21.33
N LEU A 795 9.31 25.73 21.33
CA LEU A 795 8.59 26.27 20.19
C LEU A 795 9.56 26.66 19.05
N LEU A 796 10.70 27.25 19.39
CA LEU A 796 11.76 27.58 18.43
C LEU A 796 12.36 26.32 17.80
N ASP A 797 12.61 25.26 18.58
CA ASP A 797 13.09 23.97 18.06
C ASP A 797 12.09 23.40 17.02
N LYS A 798 10.78 23.51 17.28
CA LYS A 798 9.71 23.09 16.37
C LYS A 798 9.56 23.97 15.12
N LEU A 799 9.87 25.26 15.22
CA LEU A 799 10.00 26.15 14.06
C LEU A 799 11.17 25.71 13.18
N ASN A 800 12.32 25.42 13.79
CA ASN A 800 13.53 24.99 13.06
C ASN A 800 13.33 23.66 12.33
N THR A 801 12.54 22.73 12.89
CA THR A 801 12.17 21.47 12.22
C THR A 801 11.03 21.61 11.20
N LYS A 802 10.53 22.83 10.97
CA LYS A 802 9.41 23.14 10.05
C LYS A 802 8.08 22.46 10.42
N GLU A 803 7.88 22.05 11.67
CA GLU A 803 6.62 21.45 12.15
C GLU A 803 5.44 22.40 11.92
N PHE A 804 5.61 23.69 12.22
CA PHE A 804 4.57 24.70 12.09
C PHE A 804 4.23 25.12 10.67
N ASN A 805 5.00 24.70 9.65
CA ASN A 805 4.62 24.88 8.24
C ASN A 805 3.33 24.10 7.92
N TYR A 806 3.01 23.07 8.70
CA TYR A 806 1.80 22.25 8.57
C TYR A 806 0.73 22.57 9.62
N PHE A 807 1.09 23.26 10.70
CA PHE A 807 0.26 23.49 11.88
C PHE A 807 0.35 24.94 12.39
N THR A 808 0.22 25.90 11.47
CA THR A 808 0.34 27.33 11.77
C THR A 808 -0.66 27.79 12.84
N ASP A 809 -1.81 27.14 12.95
CA ASP A 809 -2.82 27.38 13.98
C ASP A 809 -2.29 27.17 15.41
N GLN A 810 -1.47 26.15 15.60
CA GLN A 810 -0.89 25.83 16.92
C GLN A 810 0.13 26.89 17.34
N LEU A 811 0.92 27.40 16.40
CA LEU A 811 1.87 28.47 16.68
C LEU A 811 1.16 29.77 17.06
N VAL A 812 0.13 30.17 16.30
CA VAL A 812 -0.67 31.36 16.59
C VAL A 812 -1.31 31.26 17.98
N GLU A 813 -1.84 30.08 18.34
CA GLU A 813 -2.41 29.84 19.67
C GLU A 813 -1.36 29.99 20.78
N CYS A 814 -0.18 29.38 20.62
CA CYS A 814 0.91 29.50 21.59
C CYS A 814 1.33 30.96 21.79
N CYS A 815 1.52 31.70 20.69
CA CYS A 815 1.87 33.12 20.73
C CYS A 815 0.80 33.93 21.46
N LEU A 816 -0.47 33.74 21.13
CA LEU A 816 -1.58 34.46 21.77
C LEU A 816 -1.70 34.14 23.27
N CYS A 817 -1.53 32.88 23.67
CA CYS A 817 -1.59 32.48 25.08
C CYS A 817 -0.42 33.06 25.88
N LEU A 818 0.81 32.99 25.35
CA LEU A 818 1.98 33.64 25.96
C LEU A 818 1.76 35.14 26.09
N TRP A 819 1.26 35.78 25.03
CA TRP A 819 0.94 37.20 25.03
C TRP A 819 -0.09 37.54 26.10
N THR A 820 -1.16 36.75 26.19
CA THR A 820 -2.22 36.91 27.22
C THR A 820 -1.64 36.84 28.63
N LEU A 821 -0.68 35.94 28.87
CA LEU A 821 0.04 35.82 30.13
C LEU A 821 1.10 36.92 30.38
N GLY A 822 1.37 37.77 29.38
CA GLY A 822 2.36 38.84 29.45
C GLY A 822 3.77 38.45 29.00
N TYR A 823 3.96 37.24 28.48
CA TYR A 823 5.23 36.79 27.90
C TYR A 823 5.25 37.07 26.39
N LYS A 824 6.16 37.93 25.94
CA LYS A 824 6.24 38.40 24.55
C LYS A 824 7.55 37.95 23.91
N THR A 825 7.47 37.31 22.75
CA THR A 825 8.65 36.88 21.98
C THR A 825 8.55 37.40 20.55
N LYS A 826 9.52 38.22 20.14
CA LYS A 826 9.53 38.86 18.81
C LYS A 826 9.71 37.82 17.70
N GLU A 827 10.59 36.85 17.91
CA GLU A 827 10.92 35.79 16.97
C GLU A 827 9.71 34.91 16.67
N LEU A 828 8.98 34.48 17.71
CA LEU A 828 7.77 33.66 17.56
C LEU A 828 6.64 34.44 16.86
N LEU A 829 6.47 35.73 17.18
CA LEU A 829 5.52 36.61 16.51
C LEU A 829 5.84 36.73 15.02
N GLN A 830 7.09 37.09 14.68
CA GLN A 830 7.51 37.24 13.28
C GLN A 830 7.35 35.94 12.49
N ALA A 831 7.70 34.80 13.08
CA ALA A 831 7.48 33.50 12.47
C ALA A 831 5.99 33.20 12.24
N ALA A 832 5.12 33.51 13.20
CA ALA A 832 3.68 33.34 13.05
C ALA A 832 3.11 34.19 11.91
N VAL A 833 3.57 35.45 11.79
CA VAL A 833 3.14 36.35 10.71
C VAL A 833 3.66 35.90 9.34
N GLN A 834 4.93 35.49 9.25
CA GLN A 834 5.53 34.99 8.02
C GLN A 834 4.84 33.71 7.52
N LEU A 835 4.64 32.72 8.39
CA LEU A 835 3.97 31.47 8.00
C LEU A 835 2.53 31.72 7.54
N LYS A 836 1.85 32.71 8.13
CA LYS A 836 0.51 33.12 7.70
C LYS A 836 0.53 33.79 6.33
N SER A 837 1.48 34.67 6.05
CA SER A 837 1.58 35.33 4.74
C SER A 837 1.97 34.37 3.61
N GLU A 838 2.79 33.36 3.91
CA GLU A 838 3.20 32.32 2.95
C GLU A 838 2.16 31.20 2.76
N SER A 839 1.17 31.10 3.65
CA SER A 839 0.17 30.04 3.56
C SER A 839 -0.71 30.20 2.32
N THR A 840 -0.43 29.41 1.27
CA THR A 840 -1.32 29.29 0.10
C THR A 840 -2.77 29.06 0.54
N ILE A 841 -3.69 29.80 -0.07
CA ILE A 841 -5.15 29.96 0.15
C ILE A 841 -5.97 28.66 0.41
N LYS A 842 -5.39 27.46 0.32
CA LYS A 842 -6.08 26.16 0.32
C LYS A 842 -6.78 25.72 1.62
N ARG A 843 -6.64 26.42 2.74
CA ARG A 843 -7.47 26.20 3.94
C ARG A 843 -7.70 27.50 4.71
N GLN A 844 -8.68 28.29 4.29
CA GLN A 844 -9.27 29.27 5.20
C GLN A 844 -9.87 28.51 6.40
N GLN A 845 -9.26 28.67 7.58
CA GLN A 845 -9.82 28.20 8.84
C GLN A 845 -10.31 29.42 9.62
N PRO A 846 -11.61 29.75 9.58
CA PRO A 846 -12.15 30.98 10.17
C PRO A 846 -11.78 31.17 11.65
N LYS A 847 -11.66 30.07 12.41
CA LYS A 847 -11.24 30.09 13.82
C LYS A 847 -9.78 30.55 14.02
N VAL A 848 -8.89 30.16 13.11
CA VAL A 848 -7.47 30.55 13.17
C VAL A 848 -7.32 32.01 12.80
N GLU A 849 -8.10 32.47 11.83
CA GLU A 849 -8.07 33.86 11.41
C GLU A 849 -8.51 34.79 12.54
N SER A 850 -9.60 34.45 13.24
CA SER A 850 -10.05 35.21 14.40
C SER A 850 -8.98 35.32 15.49
N ARG A 851 -8.25 34.25 15.81
CA ARG A 851 -7.20 34.28 16.85
C ARG A 851 -5.95 35.03 16.39
N PHE A 852 -5.61 34.90 15.11
CA PHE A 852 -4.52 35.66 14.52
C PHE A 852 -4.82 37.15 14.56
N THR A 853 -6.05 37.57 14.23
CA THR A 853 -6.50 38.96 14.40
C THR A 853 -6.31 39.45 15.83
N VAL A 854 -6.70 38.68 16.86
CA VAL A 854 -6.50 39.07 18.26
C VAL A 854 -5.02 39.22 18.61
N LEU A 855 -4.16 38.31 18.15
CA LEU A 855 -2.71 38.39 18.34
C LEU A 855 -2.12 39.64 17.67
N LEU A 856 -2.53 39.96 16.43
CA LEU A 856 -2.09 41.16 15.74
C LEU A 856 -2.57 42.44 16.44
N SER A 857 -3.81 42.44 16.94
CA SER A 857 -4.33 43.57 17.72
C SER A 857 -3.51 43.78 19.00
N ALA A 858 -3.23 42.70 19.73
CA ALA A 858 -2.41 42.76 20.93
C ALA A 858 -0.98 43.26 20.63
N ALA A 859 -0.37 42.76 19.55
CA ALA A 859 0.96 43.14 19.14
C ALA A 859 1.05 44.60 18.66
N GLN A 860 0.09 45.07 17.86
CA GLN A 860 0.06 46.46 17.38
C GLN A 860 -0.13 47.46 18.53
N ILE A 861 -0.91 47.10 19.56
CA ILE A 861 -1.18 47.96 20.72
C ILE A 861 0.02 47.98 21.69
N GLU A 862 0.52 46.81 22.08
CA GLU A 862 1.52 46.72 23.15
C GLU A 862 2.98 46.80 22.66
N GLU A 863 3.26 46.44 21.40
CA GLU A 863 4.62 46.41 20.82
C GLU A 863 4.63 46.87 19.34
N PRO A 864 4.22 48.11 19.02
CA PRO A 864 4.02 48.58 17.64
C PRO A 864 5.25 48.45 16.73
N ASP A 865 6.45 48.62 17.28
CA ASP A 865 7.72 48.53 16.55
C ASP A 865 8.02 47.12 16.01
N TRP A 866 7.43 46.07 16.60
CA TRP A 866 7.65 44.69 16.16
C TRP A 866 6.89 44.36 14.88
N CYS A 867 5.85 45.13 14.57
CA CYS A 867 4.86 44.85 13.54
C CYS A 867 4.82 45.86 12.38
N ALA A 868 5.56 46.97 12.48
CA ALA A 868 5.47 48.11 11.58
C ALA A 868 5.68 47.77 10.08
N THR A 869 6.49 46.76 9.78
CA THR A 869 6.80 46.34 8.39
C THR A 869 5.80 45.32 7.82
N VAL A 870 4.99 44.68 8.66
CA VAL A 870 4.19 43.50 8.28
C VAL A 870 2.68 43.74 8.36
N ILE A 871 2.25 44.77 9.10
CA ILE A 871 0.85 45.10 9.38
C ILE A 871 0.45 46.41 8.68
N LYS A 872 0.53 46.46 7.34
CA LYS A 872 0.17 47.68 6.59
C LYS A 872 -1.35 47.73 6.38
N GLY A 873 -2.02 48.72 7.00
CA GLY A 873 -3.45 48.99 6.82
C GLY A 873 -4.40 48.20 7.74
N PHE A 874 -3.88 47.42 8.69
CA PHE A 874 -4.69 46.77 9.72
C PHE A 874 -4.82 47.70 10.94
N GLU A 875 -6.05 47.80 11.46
CA GLU A 875 -6.43 48.65 12.57
C GLU A 875 -6.85 47.77 13.76
N ALA A 876 -6.04 47.77 14.82
CA ALA A 876 -6.30 47.02 16.05
C ALA A 876 -7.43 47.60 16.90
N PHE A 877 -7.65 48.91 16.83
CA PHE A 877 -8.62 49.62 17.65
C PHE A 877 -9.52 50.50 16.80
N ASN A 878 -10.84 50.28 16.89
CA ASN A 878 -11.84 51.08 16.20
C ASN A 878 -13.12 51.21 17.05
N LEU A 879 -13.28 52.37 17.69
CA LEU A 879 -14.44 52.66 18.53
C LEU A 879 -15.76 52.74 17.75
N LYS A 880 -15.71 53.02 16.44
CA LYS A 880 -16.89 53.13 15.57
C LYS A 880 -17.28 51.80 14.92
N ALA A 881 -16.59 50.70 15.25
CA ALA A 881 -16.90 49.39 14.72
C ALA A 881 -18.34 49.00 15.07
N LYS A 882 -19.09 48.52 14.07
CA LYS A 882 -20.47 48.09 14.26
C LYS A 882 -20.51 46.82 15.11
N VAL A 883 -21.17 46.89 16.27
CA VAL A 883 -21.41 45.70 17.11
C VAL A 883 -22.47 44.83 16.44
N HIS A 884 -22.13 43.56 16.20
CA HIS A 884 -23.04 42.63 15.53
C HIS A 884 -24.19 42.20 16.45
N SER A 885 -25.41 42.10 15.89
CA SER A 885 -26.63 41.82 16.66
C SER A 885 -26.63 40.44 17.35
N TYR A 886 -25.92 39.45 16.81
CA TYR A 886 -25.85 38.11 17.41
C TYR A 886 -25.13 38.09 18.77
N LEU A 887 -24.31 39.10 19.08
CA LEU A 887 -23.63 39.23 20.38
C LEU A 887 -24.60 39.52 21.52
N PHE A 888 -25.85 39.83 21.20
CA PHE A 888 -26.93 40.10 22.15
C PHE A 888 -27.88 38.90 22.36
N ASN A 889 -27.67 37.78 21.65
CA ASN A 889 -28.60 36.64 21.68
C ASN A 889 -28.48 35.77 22.95
N ASN A 890 -27.35 35.84 23.67
CA ASN A 890 -27.20 35.23 25.00
C ASN A 890 -27.48 36.32 26.06
N GLN A 891 -28.66 36.28 26.67
CA GLN A 891 -29.23 37.32 27.54
C GLN A 891 -28.57 37.42 28.94
N ASP A 892 -27.26 37.20 29.06
CA ASP A 892 -26.61 37.19 30.39
C ASP A 892 -26.41 38.59 30.98
N ILE A 893 -26.34 39.64 30.14
CA ILE A 893 -26.12 41.03 30.58
C ILE A 893 -27.21 41.95 30.00
N PRO A 894 -27.97 42.68 30.84
CA PRO A 894 -29.05 43.56 30.40
C PRO A 894 -28.51 44.94 29.96
N TYR A 895 -27.75 44.97 28.85
CA TYR A 895 -27.07 46.18 28.38
C TYR A 895 -28.00 47.40 28.24
N GLN A 896 -29.23 47.21 27.76
CA GLN A 896 -30.18 48.32 27.58
C GLN A 896 -30.67 48.90 28.89
N GLU A 897 -30.83 48.07 29.92
CA GLU A 897 -31.20 48.52 31.26
C GLU A 897 -30.06 49.31 31.88
N ILE A 898 -28.83 48.79 31.81
CA ILE A 898 -27.63 49.45 32.32
C ILE A 898 -27.42 50.79 31.61
N ILE A 899 -27.54 50.85 30.29
CA ILE A 899 -27.46 52.11 29.52
C ILE A 899 -28.54 53.10 29.96
N SER A 900 -29.78 52.64 30.15
CA SER A 900 -30.87 53.49 30.60
C SER A 900 -30.65 54.03 32.02
N GLN A 901 -29.99 53.27 32.90
CA GLN A 901 -29.59 53.75 34.23
C GLN A 901 -28.46 54.78 34.12
N LEU A 902 -27.42 54.51 33.33
CA LEU A 902 -26.29 55.42 33.11
C LEU A 902 -26.73 56.78 32.56
N LEU A 903 -27.67 56.79 31.61
CA LEU A 903 -28.18 58.02 30.99
C LEU A 903 -29.06 58.87 31.92
N LYS A 904 -29.46 58.37 33.09
CA LYS A 904 -30.16 59.16 34.12
C LYS A 904 -29.21 60.04 34.94
N GLU A 905 -27.92 59.72 34.95
CA GLU A 905 -26.92 60.47 35.71
C GLU A 905 -26.49 61.73 34.93
N GLU A 906 -26.62 62.90 35.53
CA GLU A 906 -26.38 64.20 34.86
C GLU A 906 -24.96 64.38 34.32
N PHE A 907 -23.98 63.66 34.87
CA PHE A 907 -22.58 63.75 34.46
C PHE A 907 -22.21 62.80 33.29
N VAL A 908 -23.16 61.97 32.81
CA VAL A 908 -22.97 61.06 31.67
C VAL A 908 -23.50 61.69 30.38
N ALA A 909 -22.62 61.97 29.42
CA ALA A 909 -22.98 62.56 28.13
C ALA A 909 -23.46 61.52 27.09
N SER A 910 -22.91 60.31 27.11
CA SER A 910 -23.38 59.21 26.26
C SER A 910 -22.92 57.86 26.80
N ALA A 911 -23.74 56.82 26.65
CA ALA A 911 -23.39 55.44 26.93
C ALA A 911 -23.76 54.56 25.72
N ASN A 912 -22.78 53.87 25.14
CA ASN A 912 -22.97 53.05 23.95
C ASN A 912 -22.28 51.70 24.09
N ILE A 913 -22.91 50.65 23.56
CA ILE A 913 -22.27 49.33 23.48
C ILE A 913 -21.13 49.39 22.47
N SER A 914 -19.96 48.84 22.82
CA SER A 914 -18.78 48.83 21.95
C SER A 914 -17.98 47.53 22.04
N CYS A 915 -17.34 47.17 20.92
CA CYS A 915 -16.31 46.13 20.81
C CYS A 915 -15.09 46.74 20.10
N PRO A 916 -14.32 47.59 20.79
CA PRO A 916 -13.37 48.48 20.12
C PRO A 916 -12.09 47.78 19.66
N ILE A 917 -11.74 46.61 20.23
CA ILE A 917 -10.54 45.86 19.87
C ILE A 917 -10.88 44.85 18.78
N ASN A 918 -10.20 44.96 17.64
CA ASN A 918 -10.39 44.09 16.50
C ASN A 918 -10.10 42.62 16.87
N GLY A 919 -11.05 41.73 16.57
CA GLY A 919 -10.99 40.31 16.92
C GLY A 919 -11.53 39.94 18.31
N ILE A 920 -11.65 40.88 19.25
CA ILE A 920 -12.22 40.63 20.59
C ILE A 920 -13.70 41.01 20.61
N ASN A 921 -14.55 40.02 20.33
CA ASN A 921 -16.01 40.19 20.25
C ASN A 921 -16.72 40.05 21.61
N ILE A 922 -16.23 40.75 22.63
CA ILE A 922 -16.87 40.82 23.96
C ILE A 922 -17.44 42.22 24.11
N PRO A 923 -18.77 42.42 24.15
CA PRO A 923 -19.34 43.75 24.29
C PRO A 923 -19.07 44.34 25.67
N GLY A 924 -18.74 45.63 25.70
CA GLY A 924 -18.72 46.46 26.91
C GLY A 924 -19.51 47.75 26.67
N ILE A 925 -19.64 48.60 27.69
CA ILE A 925 -20.28 49.92 27.54
C ILE A 925 -19.19 50.99 27.58
N HIS A 926 -19.07 51.72 26.48
CA HIS A 926 -18.26 52.92 26.41
C HIS A 926 -19.09 54.12 26.89
N VAL A 927 -18.66 54.74 27.98
CA VAL A 927 -19.29 55.89 28.62
C VAL A 927 -18.42 57.13 28.41
N LYS A 928 -19.05 58.22 27.95
CA LYS A 928 -18.43 59.53 27.83
C LYS A 928 -19.01 60.45 28.90
N LEU A 929 -18.16 61.01 29.77
CA LEU A 929 -18.58 61.97 30.80
C LEU A 929 -18.61 63.42 30.27
N ALA A 930 -19.39 64.29 30.91
CA ALA A 930 -19.71 65.63 30.41
C ALA A 930 -18.60 66.70 30.59
N ALA A 931 -17.71 66.64 31.60
CA ALA A 931 -16.59 67.60 31.78
C ALA A 931 -15.55 67.19 32.86
N PRO A 932 -14.26 67.63 32.78
CA PRO A 932 -13.49 68.02 31.60
C PRO A 932 -12.26 67.12 31.29
N SER A 933 -11.87 67.18 30.03
CA SER A 933 -10.67 66.63 29.37
C SER A 933 -10.56 65.12 29.07
N HIS A 934 -10.46 64.18 30.00
CA HIS A 934 -10.17 62.76 29.65
C HIS A 934 -10.92 61.75 30.53
N ASN A 935 -12.25 61.68 30.40
CA ASN A 935 -13.02 60.65 31.10
C ASN A 935 -13.92 59.87 30.13
N GLN A 936 -13.28 59.17 29.18
CA GLN A 936 -13.89 58.02 28.52
C GLN A 936 -13.65 56.81 29.42
N VAL A 937 -14.72 56.14 29.83
CA VAL A 937 -14.65 54.97 30.69
C VAL A 937 -15.23 53.78 29.93
N PHE A 938 -14.48 52.68 29.90
CA PHE A 938 -14.98 51.40 29.44
C PHE A 938 -15.48 50.60 30.63
N LEU A 939 -16.78 50.38 30.69
CA LEU A 939 -17.41 49.48 31.64
C LEU A 939 -17.45 48.08 31.01
N GLU A 940 -16.75 47.15 31.65
CA GLU A 940 -16.70 45.75 31.29
C GLU A 940 -17.37 44.91 32.37
N PHE A 941 -17.96 43.79 31.98
CA PHE A 941 -18.81 42.99 32.87
C PHE A 941 -18.30 41.57 32.99
N MET A 942 -18.33 41.03 34.21
CA MET A 942 -18.05 39.64 34.49
C MET A 942 -19.34 38.85 34.65
N THR A 943 -19.55 37.89 33.76
CA THR A 943 -20.57 36.84 33.94
C THR A 943 -20.02 35.70 34.80
N PRO A 944 -20.88 34.84 35.37
CA PRO A 944 -20.44 33.60 36.03
C PRO A 944 -19.56 32.73 35.12
N THR A 945 -19.81 32.71 33.81
CA THR A 945 -19.04 31.96 32.81
C THR A 945 -17.68 32.61 32.46
N GLN A 946 -17.43 33.83 32.96
CA GLN A 946 -16.19 34.59 32.78
C GLN A 946 -15.45 34.83 34.10
N THR A 947 -15.88 34.21 35.20
CA THR A 947 -15.32 34.41 36.55
C THR A 947 -14.64 33.13 37.04
N LEU A 948 -13.37 33.22 37.42
CA LEU A 948 -12.63 32.11 38.00
C LEU A 948 -13.20 31.67 39.35
N HIS A 949 -13.14 30.36 39.64
CA HIS A 949 -13.87 29.74 40.74
C HIS A 949 -13.38 30.21 42.11
N PHE A 950 -12.06 30.25 42.34
CA PHE A 950 -11.46 30.60 43.62
C PHE A 950 -11.02 32.06 43.69
N SER A 951 -10.17 32.53 42.76
CA SER A 951 -9.67 33.91 42.80
C SER A 951 -10.72 34.97 42.51
N LYS A 952 -11.83 34.58 41.86
CA LYS A 952 -12.86 35.50 41.33
C LYS A 952 -12.32 36.48 40.29
N GLU A 953 -11.18 36.18 39.69
CA GLU A 953 -10.60 36.98 38.60
C GLU A 953 -11.32 36.70 37.26
N PRO A 954 -11.31 37.64 36.31
CA PRO A 954 -11.81 37.42 34.95
C PRO A 954 -11.00 36.37 34.17
N VAL A 955 -11.59 35.73 33.16
CA VAL A 955 -10.93 34.78 32.24
C VAL A 955 -9.95 35.42 31.25
N ALA A 956 -9.11 34.59 30.59
CA ALA A 956 -8.02 34.99 29.69
C ALA A 956 -8.33 36.15 28.73
N ILE A 957 -9.35 35.98 27.88
CA ILE A 957 -9.64 36.94 26.81
C ILE A 957 -10.18 38.26 27.34
N LEU A 958 -10.89 38.24 28.48
CA LEU A 958 -11.37 39.45 29.16
C LEU A 958 -10.19 40.18 29.79
N ARG A 959 -9.28 39.46 30.47
CA ARG A 959 -8.02 40.05 30.99
C ARG A 959 -7.18 40.69 29.90
N LEU A 960 -7.03 40.02 28.75
CA LEU A 960 -6.34 40.60 27.60
C LEU A 960 -7.03 41.89 27.13
N LYS A 961 -8.36 41.89 26.99
CA LYS A 961 -9.13 43.09 26.59
C LYS A 961 -8.89 44.26 27.54
N LEU A 962 -8.99 44.03 28.85
CA LEU A 962 -8.77 45.05 29.88
C LEU A 962 -7.36 45.65 29.74
N ARG A 963 -6.34 44.79 29.70
CA ARG A 963 -4.94 45.23 29.57
C ARG A 963 -4.66 46.00 28.28
N LEU A 964 -5.28 45.62 27.17
CA LEU A 964 -5.12 46.32 25.88
C LEU A 964 -5.79 47.69 25.88
N LEU A 965 -6.97 47.83 26.49
CA LEU A 965 -7.63 49.12 26.67
C LEU A 965 -6.82 50.05 27.58
N GLU A 966 -6.27 49.52 28.67
CA GLU A 966 -5.37 50.24 29.57
C GLU A 966 -4.07 50.67 28.86
N SER A 967 -3.50 49.79 28.02
CA SER A 967 -2.30 50.09 27.22
C SER A 967 -2.53 51.22 26.20
N LEU A 968 -3.78 51.40 25.75
CA LEU A 968 -4.20 52.53 24.92
C LEU A 968 -4.46 53.82 25.72
N GLY A 969 -4.31 53.78 27.05
CA GLY A 969 -4.54 54.93 27.94
C GLY A 969 -6.00 55.15 28.31
N HIS A 970 -6.88 54.16 28.11
CA HIS A 970 -8.29 54.27 28.50
C HIS A 970 -8.51 53.85 29.95
N LYS A 971 -9.44 54.53 30.64
CA LYS A 971 -9.91 54.11 31.97
C LYS A 971 -10.88 52.94 31.80
N VAL A 972 -10.64 51.84 32.50
CA VAL A 972 -11.45 50.62 32.40
C VAL A 972 -11.91 50.22 33.79
N LYS A 973 -13.19 49.87 33.92
CA LYS A 973 -13.74 49.36 35.16
C LYS A 973 -14.46 48.05 34.90
N LEU A 974 -14.04 47.02 35.63
CA LEU A 974 -14.64 45.70 35.59
C LEU A 974 -15.68 45.57 36.70
N LEU A 975 -16.90 45.17 36.35
CA LEU A 975 -18.02 45.05 37.29
C LEU A 975 -18.59 43.63 37.30
N SER A 976 -19.00 43.18 38.48
CA SER A 976 -19.85 42.00 38.61
C SER A 976 -21.27 42.30 38.13
N LEU A 977 -22.00 41.28 37.70
CA LEU A 977 -23.38 41.45 37.23
C LEU A 977 -24.33 42.05 38.29
N SER A 978 -24.15 41.67 39.56
CA SER A 978 -24.89 42.27 40.68
C SER A 978 -24.55 43.74 40.88
N SER A 979 -23.27 44.10 40.78
CA SER A 979 -22.83 45.50 40.89
C SER A 979 -23.26 46.36 39.70
N ALA A 980 -23.43 45.76 38.52
CA ALA A 980 -23.84 46.47 37.31
C ALA A 980 -25.35 46.80 37.30
N LEU A 981 -26.16 46.06 38.05
CA LEU A 981 -27.60 46.26 38.19
C LEU A 981 -27.98 47.17 39.36
N ASP A 982 -27.08 47.32 40.32
CA ASP A 982 -27.24 48.24 41.44
C ASP A 982 -26.84 49.66 41.03
N SER A 983 -27.81 50.58 41.01
CA SER A 983 -27.60 51.94 40.51
C SER A 983 -26.54 52.72 41.30
N GLU A 984 -26.43 52.47 42.60
CA GLU A 984 -25.47 53.16 43.46
C GLU A 984 -24.05 52.64 43.23
N SER A 985 -23.87 51.32 43.14
CA SER A 985 -22.60 50.69 42.77
C SER A 985 -22.12 51.11 41.38
N LEU A 986 -23.02 51.18 40.40
CA LEU A 986 -22.71 51.61 39.04
C LEU A 986 -22.28 53.08 38.98
N LYS A 987 -22.93 53.95 39.77
CA LYS A 987 -22.57 55.36 39.92
C LYS A 987 -21.21 55.52 40.60
N ASN A 988 -20.98 54.83 41.72
CA ASN A 988 -19.72 54.88 42.46
C ASN A 988 -18.55 54.40 41.59
N ALA A 989 -18.76 53.36 40.78
CA ALA A 989 -17.78 52.86 39.82
C ALA A 989 -17.34 53.92 38.79
N LEU A 990 -18.24 54.80 38.35
CA LEU A 990 -17.90 55.92 37.45
C LEU A 990 -17.18 57.06 38.20
N ILE A 991 -17.58 57.33 39.44
CA ILE A 991 -16.99 58.39 40.27
C ILE A 991 -15.55 58.03 40.65
N GLU A 992 -15.28 56.79 41.07
CA GLU A 992 -13.93 56.31 41.36
C GLU A 992 -12.98 56.48 40.15
N CYS A 993 -13.47 56.24 38.93
CA CYS A 993 -12.71 56.47 37.71
C CYS A 993 -12.47 57.97 37.42
N SER A 994 -13.32 58.85 37.93
CA SER A 994 -13.15 60.30 37.77
C SER A 994 -12.21 60.92 38.81
N GLU A 995 -12.01 60.29 39.97
CA GLU A 995 -11.20 60.82 41.09
C GLU A 995 -9.73 60.36 41.09
N SER A 996 -9.36 59.37 40.28
CA SER A 996 -7.99 58.79 40.24
C SER A 996 -6.91 59.69 39.61
N ASP A 997 -7.18 60.97 39.37
CA ASP A 997 -6.26 61.91 38.70
C ASP A 997 -5.11 62.43 39.62
N ALA A 998 -4.97 61.89 40.85
CA ALA A 998 -3.99 62.39 41.83
C ALA A 998 -2.62 61.69 41.84
N ASP A 999 -2.41 60.56 41.14
CA ASP A 999 -1.11 59.86 41.18
C ASP A 999 -0.84 59.05 39.90
N ILE A 1000 -0.32 59.70 38.85
CA ILE A 1000 0.30 58.99 37.71
C ILE A 1000 1.76 59.43 37.64
N ARG A 1001 2.61 58.71 38.38
CA ARG A 1001 4.04 58.60 38.09
C ARG A 1001 4.23 57.67 36.89
N GLU A 1002 5.28 57.97 36.13
CA GLU A 1002 5.75 57.36 34.88
C GLU A 1002 5.42 55.86 34.70
N PRO A 1003 5.09 55.43 33.47
CA PRO A 1003 4.92 54.01 33.17
C PRO A 1003 6.26 53.30 33.42
N SER A 1004 6.28 52.42 34.43
CA SER A 1004 7.43 51.57 34.70
C SER A 1004 7.66 50.70 33.47
N LYS A 1005 8.73 50.99 32.72
CA LYS A 1005 9.34 50.05 31.77
C LYS A 1005 9.90 48.86 32.54
N SER A 1006 9.04 47.95 33.00
CA SER A 1006 9.41 46.61 33.41
C SER A 1006 9.22 45.66 32.24
N SER A 1007 9.88 45.98 31.11
CA SER A 1007 10.28 44.94 30.18
C SER A 1007 11.28 44.06 30.94
N ILE A 1008 10.82 42.92 31.46
CA ILE A 1008 11.73 41.84 31.79
C ILE A 1008 12.34 41.42 30.46
N LYS A 1009 13.48 42.03 30.11
CA LYS A 1009 14.42 41.48 29.14
C LYS A 1009 14.95 40.20 29.79
N ALA A 1010 14.36 39.06 29.41
CA ALA A 1010 14.87 37.73 29.71
C ALA A 1010 15.60 37.17 28.50
#